data_AF-A0A2P4T0S0-F1
#
_entry.id   AF-A0A2P4T0S0-F1
#
_cell.length_a   1.000
_cell.length_b   1.000
_cell.length_c   1.000
_cell.angle_alpha   90.00
_cell.angle_beta   90.00
_cell.angle_gamma   90.00
#
_symmetry.space_group_name_H-M   'P 1'
#
loop_
_entity.id
_entity.type
_entity.pdbx_description
1 polymer ?
#
loop_
_entity_poly.entity_id
_entity_poly.type
_entity_poly.pdbx_seq_one_letter_code
_entity_poly.pdbx_strand_id
1 'polypeptide(L)'
;VNGRNLLSVDFDRTTKTEKIYDDHRKFLLRIAYDTSGHPTLWLPSSKLMAVNVTYSSTGQIGSIQRGTTSEKIEYDGQGRIVSRVFADGKTWSYTYLEKSMVLLLHSQRQYIFEYDLLDRLSAVTMPSVARHTMQTIRSIGYYRNIYNPPESNASVIMDYNEEGQLLQTAFLGTSRRVLFKYRRQTKLSEILYDSTRVSFTYDETAGVLKTVNLQSDGFICTIRYRQIGPLIDRQIFRFSEDGMVNARFDYSYDNSFRVTSMQGVINETPLPIDLYQFDDISGKVEQFGKFGVIYYDINQIISTAVMTYTKHFDAHGRIKEIQYEIFRSLMYWITIQYDNMGRVTKREIKIGPFANTTKYAYEYDVDGQLQTVYLNEKIMWRYNYDLNGNLHLLNPSSSARLTPLRYDLRDRITRLGDVQYRLDEDGFLRQRGTEIFEYSSKGLLTRVYSKGSGWTVIYRYDGLGRRVSSKTSLGQHLQFFYADLTYPTRITHVYNHSSSEITSLYYDLQGHLFAMEISSGDEFYIASDNTGTPLAVFSSNGLMLKQIQYTAYGEIYFDSNLDFQLVIGFHGGLYDPLTKLVHFGERDYDIMAGRWTTPDIEVWKRIGKDPAPFNLYMFRNNNPASKIHDVKDYITDVNSWLVTFGFHLHNAIPGFPVPKFDLTEPSYELVKSQQWEDIPPISGVQQQVARQAKAFLSLGKMAEVQVSRRKSSGEKSWLWFATVKSLIGKGVMLAVNQGKVQTNVLNIANEDCIKVAAVLNNAYYLENLHFTVEGKDTHYFIKTTSPESDLGTLRLTSGRKALENGINVTVSQSTTVVNGRTRRFADVEMQYGALALHVRYGMTLDEEKARILEQARQRALSSAWAREQQRVRDGEEGARLWTEGEKRQLLSAGKVQGYDGYYVLSVEQYPELADSANNIQFLRQSEIGKR
;
A
#
# COMPACT_ATOMS: atom_id res chain seq x y z
N VAL A 1 33.38 13.85 3.42
CA VAL A 1 32.52 15.06 3.40
C VAL A 1 33.24 16.16 4.16
N ASN A 2 33.33 17.38 3.62
CA ASN A 2 34.02 18.53 4.25
C ASN A 2 35.45 18.23 4.74
N GLY A 3 36.25 17.52 3.93
CA GLY A 3 37.63 17.15 4.26
C GLY A 3 37.78 15.97 5.24
N ARG A 4 36.68 15.41 5.75
CA ARG A 4 36.69 14.22 6.63
C ARG A 4 36.39 12.93 5.86
N ASN A 5 37.08 11.85 6.19
CA ASN A 5 36.81 10.50 5.69
C ASN A 5 35.65 9.90 6.50
N LEU A 6 34.59 9.45 5.83
CA LEU A 6 33.45 8.81 6.49
C LEU A 6 33.60 7.29 6.51
N LEU A 7 33.93 6.73 5.34
CA LEU A 7 34.05 5.32 5.09
C LEU A 7 35.13 5.12 4.01
N SER A 8 35.96 4.09 4.19
CA SER A 8 36.95 3.66 3.21
C SER A 8 36.60 2.25 2.71
N VAL A 9 36.80 2.00 1.42
CA VAL A 9 36.53 0.71 0.76
C VAL A 9 37.80 0.30 0.03
N ASP A 10 38.50 -0.70 0.57
CA ASP A 10 39.79 -1.17 0.07
C ASP A 10 39.69 -2.61 -0.41
N PHE A 11 40.07 -2.88 -1.66
CA PHE A 11 40.15 -4.25 -2.19
C PHE A 11 41.59 -4.73 -2.32
N ASP A 12 41.96 -5.74 -1.54
CA ASP A 12 43.25 -6.42 -1.66
C ASP A 12 43.12 -7.59 -2.64
N ARG A 13 43.78 -7.46 -3.80
CA ARG A 13 43.77 -8.47 -4.87
C ARG A 13 44.50 -9.76 -4.51
N THR A 14 45.47 -9.69 -3.59
CA THR A 14 46.30 -10.83 -3.20
C THR A 14 45.50 -11.77 -2.30
N THR A 15 44.81 -11.20 -1.31
CA THR A 15 43.95 -11.96 -0.40
C THR A 15 42.53 -12.13 -0.91
N LYS A 16 42.15 -11.41 -1.98
CA LYS A 16 40.79 -11.33 -2.54
C LYS A 16 39.77 -10.91 -1.48
N THR A 17 40.11 -9.86 -0.74
CA THR A 17 39.26 -9.34 0.33
C THR A 17 38.97 -7.86 0.13
N GLU A 18 37.69 -7.49 0.17
CA GLU A 18 37.25 -6.11 0.33
C GLU A 18 37.13 -5.77 1.82
N LYS A 19 37.63 -4.61 2.24
CA LYS A 19 37.50 -4.09 3.59
C LYS A 19 36.76 -2.77 3.53
N ILE A 20 35.65 -2.69 4.24
CA ILE A 20 34.84 -1.49 4.38
C ILE A 20 34.95 -1.07 5.84
N TYR A 21 35.45 0.13 6.13
CA TYR A 21 35.67 0.58 7.51
C TYR A 21 35.52 2.09 7.67
N ASP A 22 35.18 2.53 8.87
CA ASP A 22 35.20 3.95 9.23
C ASP A 22 36.58 4.40 9.72
N ASP A 23 36.85 5.70 9.69
CA ASP A 23 38.16 6.27 10.05
C ASP A 23 38.53 5.98 11.52
N HIS A 24 37.54 5.86 12.39
CA HIS A 24 37.72 5.55 13.81
C HIS A 24 37.72 4.04 14.13
N ARG A 25 37.60 3.18 13.12
CA ARG A 25 37.54 1.71 13.22
C ARG A 25 36.46 1.18 14.19
N LYS A 26 35.39 1.95 14.41
CA LYS A 26 34.19 1.48 15.12
C LYS A 26 33.37 0.52 14.26
N PHE A 27 33.48 0.64 12.93
CA PHE A 27 32.89 -0.26 11.95
C PHE A 27 33.98 -0.85 11.06
N LEU A 28 33.95 -2.17 10.89
CA LEU A 28 34.75 -2.87 9.89
C LEU A 28 33.95 -4.07 9.38
N LEU A 29 33.79 -4.15 8.07
CA LEU A 29 33.21 -5.28 7.34
C LEU A 29 34.25 -5.79 6.36
N ARG A 30 34.54 -7.09 6.42
CA ARG A 30 35.41 -7.76 5.45
C ARG A 30 34.59 -8.67 4.57
N ILE A 31 34.80 -8.59 3.26
CA ILE A 31 34.11 -9.42 2.28
C ILE A 31 35.16 -10.24 1.55
N ALA A 32 35.09 -11.56 1.68
CA ALA A 32 36.00 -12.48 1.00
C ALA A 32 35.41 -12.96 -0.32
N TYR A 33 36.25 -13.11 -1.34
CA TYR A 33 35.85 -13.52 -2.68
C TYR A 33 36.49 -14.86 -3.07
N ASP A 34 35.74 -15.67 -3.81
CA ASP A 34 36.27 -16.93 -4.38
C ASP A 34 37.23 -16.69 -5.56
N THR A 35 37.70 -17.76 -6.18
CA THR A 35 38.59 -17.67 -7.34
C THR A 35 37.95 -17.06 -8.58
N SER A 36 36.63 -17.15 -8.69
CA SER A 36 35.82 -16.62 -9.79
C SER A 36 35.40 -15.16 -9.54
N GLY A 37 35.69 -14.61 -8.37
CA GLY A 37 35.36 -13.24 -8.00
C GLY A 37 33.95 -13.07 -7.43
N HIS A 38 33.30 -14.15 -6.96
CA HIS A 38 32.03 -14.05 -6.23
C HIS A 38 32.27 -13.81 -4.73
N PRO A 39 31.48 -12.93 -4.08
CA PRO A 39 31.58 -12.72 -2.64
C PRO A 39 30.99 -13.91 -1.86
N THR A 40 31.79 -14.54 -1.00
CA THR A 40 31.43 -15.78 -0.30
C THR A 40 31.23 -15.62 1.21
N LEU A 41 31.80 -14.57 1.81
CA LEU A 41 31.75 -14.35 3.25
C LEU A 41 31.76 -12.86 3.58
N TRP A 42 30.74 -12.40 4.30
CA TRP A 42 30.65 -11.08 4.92
C TRP A 42 30.93 -11.21 6.41
N LEU A 43 32.09 -10.72 6.84
CA LEU A 43 32.60 -10.83 8.20
C LEU A 43 32.61 -9.45 8.88
N PRO A 44 31.65 -9.16 9.78
CA PRO A 44 31.61 -7.93 10.55
C PRO A 44 32.66 -7.93 11.69
N SER A 45 33.05 -6.74 12.18
CA SER A 45 34.03 -6.58 13.26
C SER A 45 33.47 -6.73 14.67
N SER A 46 32.16 -6.53 14.85
CA SER A 46 31.48 -6.70 16.13
C SER A 46 31.13 -8.17 16.39
N LYS A 47 30.52 -8.46 17.55
CA LYS A 47 29.97 -9.78 17.90
C LYS A 47 28.79 -10.22 17.02
N LEU A 48 28.58 -9.60 15.86
CA LEU A 48 27.55 -9.98 14.90
C LEU A 48 27.95 -11.26 14.15
N MET A 49 26.94 -12.03 13.75
CA MET A 49 27.11 -13.23 12.94
C MET A 49 27.49 -12.87 11.50
N ALA A 50 28.52 -13.53 11.00
CA ALA A 50 28.90 -13.47 9.60
C ALA A 50 27.81 -14.05 8.70
N VAL A 51 27.79 -13.61 7.43
CA VAL A 51 26.93 -14.19 6.38
C VAL A 51 27.82 -14.92 5.39
N ASN A 52 27.56 -16.21 5.19
CA ASN A 52 28.24 -17.05 4.20
C ASN A 52 27.30 -17.40 3.04
N VAL A 53 27.85 -17.35 1.83
CA VAL A 53 27.15 -17.69 0.60
C VAL A 53 27.95 -18.73 -0.17
N THR A 54 27.26 -19.75 -0.68
CA THR A 54 27.83 -20.70 -1.63
C THR A 54 27.16 -20.52 -2.98
N TYR A 55 27.89 -20.88 -4.04
CA TYR A 55 27.43 -20.76 -5.42
C TYR A 55 27.39 -22.12 -6.10
N SER A 56 26.44 -22.30 -7.02
CA SER A 56 26.40 -23.41 -7.97
C SER A 56 27.56 -23.29 -8.97
N SER A 57 27.79 -24.34 -9.75
CA SER A 57 28.75 -24.31 -10.87
C SER A 57 28.40 -23.27 -11.94
N THR A 58 27.15 -22.82 -12.01
CA THR A 58 26.65 -21.78 -12.92
C THR A 58 26.71 -20.36 -12.32
N GLY A 59 27.20 -20.20 -11.09
CA GLY A 59 27.31 -18.91 -10.40
C GLY A 59 26.00 -18.42 -9.75
N GLN A 60 24.97 -19.25 -9.69
CA GLN A 60 23.73 -18.97 -8.95
C GLN A 60 23.92 -19.28 -7.46
N ILE A 61 23.15 -18.67 -6.57
CA ILE A 61 23.30 -18.90 -5.12
C ILE A 61 22.80 -20.29 -4.74
N GLY A 62 23.69 -21.15 -4.22
CA GLY A 62 23.35 -22.48 -3.72
C GLY A 62 22.95 -22.48 -2.24
N SER A 63 23.51 -21.59 -1.42
CA SER A 63 23.07 -21.42 -0.03
C SER A 63 23.41 -20.05 0.52
N ILE A 64 22.55 -19.55 1.41
CA ILE A 64 22.78 -18.36 2.23
C ILE A 64 22.69 -18.80 3.69
N GLN A 65 23.64 -18.40 4.52
CA GLN A 65 23.62 -18.72 5.94
C GLN A 65 24.12 -17.54 6.77
N ARG A 66 23.49 -17.33 7.93
CA ARG A 66 23.87 -16.34 8.94
C ARG A 66 23.71 -16.95 10.33
N GLY A 67 24.82 -17.41 10.92
CA GLY A 67 24.79 -18.19 12.15
C GLY A 67 23.96 -19.47 11.96
N THR A 68 22.90 -19.63 12.75
CA THR A 68 21.98 -20.79 12.65
C THR A 68 20.90 -20.64 11.58
N THR A 69 20.65 -19.43 11.06
CA THR A 69 19.69 -19.20 9.99
C THR A 69 20.31 -19.56 8.65
N SER A 70 19.63 -20.35 7.83
CA SER A 70 20.11 -20.78 6.52
C SER A 70 18.97 -21.07 5.55
N GLU A 71 19.23 -20.84 4.27
CA GLU A 71 18.40 -21.18 3.13
C GLU A 71 19.31 -21.84 2.08
N LYS A 72 18.99 -23.07 1.66
CA LYS A 72 19.66 -23.77 0.57
C LYS A 72 18.74 -23.83 -0.64
N ILE A 73 19.30 -23.64 -1.82
CA ILE A 73 18.55 -23.55 -3.08
C ILE A 73 19.17 -24.52 -4.07
N GLU A 74 18.32 -25.34 -4.69
CA GLU A 74 18.72 -26.28 -5.73
C GLU A 74 18.09 -25.89 -7.07
N TYR A 75 18.80 -26.16 -8.15
CA TYR A 75 18.41 -25.80 -9.51
C TYR A 75 18.40 -27.02 -10.43
N ASP A 76 17.55 -26.99 -11.45
CA ASP A 76 17.60 -27.94 -12.57
C ASP A 76 18.66 -27.56 -13.62
N GLY A 77 18.82 -28.40 -14.65
CA GLY A 77 19.74 -28.14 -15.77
C GLY A 77 19.40 -26.90 -16.61
N GLN A 78 18.21 -26.29 -16.45
CA GLN A 78 17.85 -25.01 -17.08
C GLN A 78 18.05 -23.80 -16.14
N GLY A 79 18.57 -24.02 -14.92
CA GLY A 79 18.82 -22.96 -13.93
C GLY A 79 17.56 -22.48 -13.21
N ARG A 80 16.47 -23.25 -13.23
CA ARG A 80 15.23 -22.96 -12.50
C ARG A 80 15.28 -23.57 -11.10
N ILE A 81 14.70 -22.91 -10.11
CA ILE A 81 14.69 -23.39 -8.71
C ILE A 81 13.81 -24.63 -8.63
N VAL A 82 14.31 -25.75 -8.10
CA VAL A 82 13.54 -26.97 -7.86
C VAL A 82 13.30 -27.27 -6.38
N SER A 83 14.15 -26.75 -5.50
CA SER A 83 14.04 -26.94 -4.06
C SER A 83 14.54 -25.72 -3.29
N ARG A 84 13.86 -25.38 -2.20
CA ARG A 84 14.35 -24.48 -1.14
C ARG A 84 14.26 -25.19 0.20
N VAL A 85 15.37 -25.30 0.91
CA VAL A 85 15.45 -25.94 2.24
C VAL A 85 15.86 -24.90 3.28
N PHE A 86 15.08 -24.78 4.35
CA PHE A 86 15.29 -23.81 5.41
C PHE A 86 16.01 -24.41 6.62
N ALA A 87 16.47 -23.56 7.55
CA ALA A 87 17.26 -23.97 8.72
C ALA A 87 16.56 -24.95 9.66
N ASP A 88 15.22 -24.95 9.70
CA ASP A 88 14.42 -25.89 10.49
C ASP A 88 14.09 -27.19 9.73
N GLY A 89 14.73 -27.43 8.59
CA GLY A 89 14.58 -28.63 7.76
C GLY A 89 13.34 -28.62 6.86
N LYS A 90 12.48 -27.61 6.97
CA LYS A 90 11.31 -27.45 6.09
C LYS A 90 11.76 -27.22 4.66
N THR A 91 11.04 -27.83 3.72
CA THR A 91 11.39 -27.82 2.31
C THR A 91 10.21 -27.36 1.47
N TRP A 92 10.48 -26.50 0.48
CA TRP A 92 9.58 -26.17 -0.61
C TRP A 92 10.09 -26.80 -1.89
N SER A 93 9.22 -27.48 -2.62
CA SER A 93 9.54 -28.09 -3.92
C SER A 93 8.81 -27.39 -5.05
N TYR A 94 9.51 -27.25 -6.18
CA TYR A 94 9.04 -26.54 -7.36
C TYR A 94 9.08 -27.50 -8.56
N THR A 95 7.90 -27.85 -9.07
CA THR A 95 7.77 -28.76 -10.22
C THR A 95 7.29 -27.98 -11.43
N TYR A 96 8.02 -28.07 -12.54
CA TYR A 96 7.69 -27.36 -13.77
C TYR A 96 7.01 -28.29 -14.78
N LEU A 97 5.84 -27.88 -15.25
CA LEU A 97 5.07 -28.48 -16.33
C LEU A 97 4.99 -27.47 -17.50
N GLU A 98 4.38 -27.85 -18.62
CA GLU A 98 4.22 -26.93 -19.75
C GLU A 98 3.46 -25.66 -19.33
N LYS A 99 4.16 -24.51 -19.29
CA LYS A 99 3.64 -23.19 -18.86
C LYS A 99 3.09 -23.13 -17.43
N SER A 100 3.35 -24.13 -16.60
CA SER A 100 2.90 -24.15 -15.21
C SER A 100 4.03 -24.49 -14.26
N MET A 101 3.98 -23.94 -13.06
CA MET A 101 4.86 -24.28 -11.96
C MET A 101 4.01 -24.62 -10.73
N VAL A 102 4.28 -25.77 -10.14
CA VAL A 102 3.63 -26.24 -8.92
C VAL A 102 4.61 -26.05 -7.75
N LEU A 103 4.24 -25.19 -6.81
CA LEU A 103 4.91 -25.02 -5.52
C LEU A 103 4.21 -25.89 -4.48
N LEU A 104 4.93 -26.85 -3.92
CA LEU A 104 4.44 -27.75 -2.87
C LEU A 104 5.26 -27.54 -1.59
N LEU A 105 4.57 -27.21 -0.50
CA LEU A 105 5.16 -26.98 0.81
C LEU A 105 5.30 -28.29 1.60
N HIS A 106 6.07 -28.26 2.68
CA HIS A 106 6.22 -29.38 3.60
C HIS A 106 4.86 -29.86 4.17
N SER A 107 3.94 -28.93 4.43
CA SER A 107 2.56 -29.20 4.88
C SER A 107 1.65 -29.85 3.83
N GLN A 108 2.14 -30.12 2.63
CA GLN A 108 1.37 -30.58 1.46
C GLN A 108 0.42 -29.53 0.87
N ARG A 109 0.49 -28.26 1.32
CA ARG A 109 -0.20 -27.16 0.64
C ARG A 109 0.42 -26.93 -0.73
N GLN A 110 -0.44 -26.85 -1.75
CA GLN A 110 -0.04 -26.76 -3.14
C GLN A 110 -0.54 -25.46 -3.77
N TYR A 111 0.38 -24.72 -4.38
CA TYR A 111 0.09 -23.53 -5.18
C TYR A 111 0.48 -23.81 -6.63
N ILE A 112 -0.41 -23.54 -7.58
CA ILE A 112 -0.15 -23.73 -9.01
C ILE A 112 -0.12 -22.37 -9.68
N PHE A 113 1.00 -22.03 -10.30
CA PHE A 113 1.21 -20.79 -11.05
C PHE A 113 1.22 -21.11 -12.55
N GLU A 114 0.38 -20.45 -13.33
CA GLU A 114 0.32 -20.59 -14.78
C GLU A 114 0.87 -19.32 -15.45
N TYR A 115 1.65 -19.48 -16.52
CA TYR A 115 2.38 -18.41 -17.19
C TYR A 115 2.13 -18.37 -18.70
N ASP A 116 2.38 -17.21 -19.30
CA ASP A 116 2.56 -17.10 -20.75
C ASP A 116 4.00 -17.46 -21.19
N LEU A 117 4.26 -17.37 -22.50
CA LEU A 117 5.59 -17.65 -23.08
C LEU A 117 6.67 -16.63 -22.68
N LEU A 118 6.29 -15.54 -22.01
CA LEU A 118 7.18 -14.50 -21.52
C LEU A 118 7.32 -14.56 -19.98
N ASP A 119 6.96 -15.69 -19.36
CA ASP A 119 7.01 -15.92 -17.92
C ASP A 119 6.18 -14.90 -17.11
N ARG A 120 5.03 -14.46 -17.65
CA ARG A 120 4.07 -13.58 -16.95
C ARG A 120 2.82 -14.36 -16.56
N LEU A 121 2.33 -14.06 -15.37
CA LEU A 121 1.27 -14.82 -14.71
C LEU A 121 -0.06 -14.69 -15.46
N SER A 122 -0.72 -15.81 -15.74
CA SER A 122 -2.08 -15.87 -16.31
C SER A 122 -3.12 -16.41 -15.32
N ALA A 123 -2.70 -17.26 -14.39
CA ALA A 123 -3.57 -17.76 -13.33
C ALA A 123 -2.77 -18.26 -12.13
N VAL A 124 -3.44 -18.30 -10.97
CA VAL A 124 -2.96 -18.97 -9.76
C VAL A 124 -4.07 -19.82 -9.18
N THR A 125 -3.80 -21.10 -8.96
CA THR A 125 -4.69 -21.98 -8.19
C THR A 125 -4.15 -22.13 -6.77
N MET A 126 -4.96 -21.73 -5.80
CA MET A 126 -4.65 -21.78 -4.37
C MET A 126 -4.79 -23.22 -3.83
N PRO A 127 -4.26 -23.52 -2.63
CA PRO A 127 -4.47 -24.82 -1.97
C PRO A 127 -5.94 -25.21 -1.78
N SER A 128 -6.85 -24.23 -1.67
CA SER A 128 -8.31 -24.44 -1.64
C SER A 128 -8.91 -24.85 -2.99
N VAL A 129 -8.10 -24.97 -4.05
CA VAL A 129 -8.50 -25.19 -5.46
C VAL A 129 -9.16 -23.95 -6.09
N ALA A 130 -9.29 -22.84 -5.36
CA ALA A 130 -9.78 -21.59 -5.90
C ALA A 130 -8.80 -21.03 -6.95
N ARG A 131 -9.30 -20.79 -8.18
CA ARG A 131 -8.49 -20.33 -9.31
C ARG A 131 -8.68 -18.82 -9.56
N HIS A 132 -7.61 -18.08 -9.33
CA HIS A 132 -7.45 -16.66 -9.63
C HIS A 132 -6.97 -16.52 -11.08
N THR A 133 -7.52 -15.58 -11.84
CA THR A 133 -7.09 -15.36 -13.24
C THR A 133 -6.68 -13.92 -13.49
N MET A 134 -5.70 -13.73 -14.37
CA MET A 134 -5.12 -12.43 -14.63
C MET A 134 -4.77 -12.26 -16.10
N GLN A 135 -4.85 -11.03 -16.58
CA GLN A 135 -4.48 -10.69 -17.95
C GLN A 135 -4.06 -9.22 -18.07
N THR A 136 -3.18 -8.93 -19.01
CA THR A 136 -2.84 -7.56 -19.42
C THR A 136 -3.32 -7.34 -20.85
N ILE A 137 -4.09 -6.28 -21.07
CA ILE A 137 -4.52 -5.85 -22.41
C ILE A 137 -3.82 -4.55 -22.79
N ARG A 138 -3.48 -4.40 -24.07
CA ARG A 138 -3.04 -3.13 -24.64
C ARG A 138 -4.26 -2.36 -25.12
N SER A 139 -4.57 -1.27 -24.43
CA SER A 139 -5.70 -0.40 -24.71
C SER A 139 -5.28 0.85 -25.50
N ILE A 140 -6.16 1.84 -25.64
CA ILE A 140 -5.90 3.08 -26.37
C ILE A 140 -5.21 4.08 -25.44
N GLY A 141 -3.88 4.11 -25.50
CA GLY A 141 -3.03 5.03 -24.73
C GLY A 141 -2.50 4.48 -23.39
N TYR A 142 -2.93 3.28 -22.99
CA TYR A 142 -2.51 2.65 -21.74
C TYR A 142 -2.52 1.10 -21.83
N TYR A 143 -1.89 0.46 -20.87
CA TYR A 143 -2.00 -0.97 -20.58
C TYR A 143 -2.91 -1.17 -19.39
N ARG A 144 -3.89 -2.05 -19.55
CA ARG A 144 -4.83 -2.42 -18.50
C ARG A 144 -4.49 -3.79 -17.95
N ASN A 145 -4.11 -3.84 -16.67
CA ASN A 145 -3.90 -5.08 -15.93
C ASN A 145 -5.20 -5.45 -15.22
N ILE A 146 -5.70 -6.66 -15.45
CA ILE A 146 -6.99 -7.15 -14.94
C ILE A 146 -6.72 -8.39 -14.10
N TYR A 147 -7.17 -8.37 -12.85
CA TYR A 147 -7.24 -9.52 -11.97
C TYR A 147 -8.71 -9.87 -11.72
N ASN A 148 -9.09 -11.13 -11.94
CA ASN A 148 -10.41 -11.65 -11.61
C ASN A 148 -10.30 -12.61 -10.42
N PRO A 149 -11.03 -12.33 -9.32
CA PRO A 149 -11.16 -13.26 -8.20
C PRO A 149 -11.85 -14.57 -8.62
N PRO A 150 -11.66 -15.67 -7.85
CA PRO A 150 -12.31 -16.95 -8.10
C PRO A 150 -13.83 -16.79 -8.19
N GLU A 151 -14.43 -17.39 -9.23
CA GLU A 151 -15.88 -17.43 -9.48
C GLU A 151 -16.59 -16.06 -9.38
N SER A 152 -15.90 -14.98 -9.73
CA SER A 152 -16.43 -13.61 -9.62
C SER A 152 -16.11 -12.76 -10.84
N ASN A 153 -17.02 -11.85 -11.16
CA ASN A 153 -16.83 -10.77 -12.13
C ASN A 153 -16.37 -9.45 -11.48
N ALA A 154 -16.08 -9.44 -10.18
CA ALA A 154 -15.58 -8.29 -9.44
C ALA A 154 -14.09 -8.08 -9.72
N SER A 155 -13.76 -7.77 -10.97
CA SER A 155 -12.39 -7.58 -11.40
C SER A 155 -11.74 -6.38 -10.72
N VAL A 156 -10.43 -6.48 -10.46
CA VAL A 156 -9.57 -5.37 -10.07
C VAL A 156 -8.74 -4.96 -11.28
N ILE A 157 -8.73 -3.66 -11.57
CA ILE A 157 -8.11 -3.06 -12.74
C ILE A 157 -7.05 -2.06 -12.31
N MET A 158 -5.87 -2.15 -12.93
CA MET A 158 -4.76 -1.23 -12.76
C MET A 158 -4.25 -0.79 -14.14
N ASP A 159 -4.50 0.47 -14.50
CA ASP A 159 -4.14 1.03 -15.80
C ASP A 159 -2.84 1.84 -15.70
N TYR A 160 -1.90 1.59 -16.62
CA TYR A 160 -0.60 2.27 -16.69
C TYR A 160 -0.33 2.80 -18.09
N ASN A 161 0.28 3.99 -18.21
CA ASN A 161 0.74 4.48 -19.51
C ASN A 161 2.04 3.78 -19.99
N GLU A 162 2.54 4.19 -21.16
CA GLU A 162 3.78 3.67 -21.76
C GLU A 162 5.03 3.98 -20.93
N GLU A 163 4.97 4.99 -20.05
CA GLU A 163 6.05 5.41 -19.14
C GLU A 163 5.96 4.76 -17.76
N GLY A 164 4.94 3.93 -17.49
CA GLY A 164 4.77 3.24 -16.22
C GLY A 164 4.14 4.05 -15.10
N GLN A 165 3.46 5.15 -15.42
CA GLN A 165 2.66 5.93 -14.49
C GLN A 165 1.28 5.32 -14.31
N LEU A 166 0.85 5.15 -13.06
CA LEU A 166 -0.50 4.65 -12.72
C LEU A 166 -1.54 5.69 -13.14
N LEU A 167 -2.49 5.34 -13.99
CA LEU A 167 -3.58 6.22 -14.45
C LEU A 167 -4.90 5.93 -13.72
N GLN A 168 -5.16 4.67 -13.40
CA GLN A 168 -6.40 4.25 -12.76
C GLN A 168 -6.21 3.03 -11.89
N THR A 169 -6.90 3.03 -10.75
CA THR A 169 -7.22 1.84 -9.96
C THR A 169 -8.74 1.71 -9.93
N ALA A 170 -9.30 0.56 -10.30
CA ALA A 170 -10.74 0.34 -10.27
C ALA A 170 -11.10 -1.06 -9.75
N PHE A 171 -12.18 -1.13 -8.98
CA PHE A 171 -12.78 -2.37 -8.51
C PHE A 171 -14.22 -2.44 -9.04
N LEU A 172 -14.48 -3.43 -9.90
CA LEU A 172 -15.74 -3.52 -10.62
C LEU A 172 -16.90 -4.06 -9.77
N GLY A 173 -16.61 -4.71 -8.64
CA GLY A 173 -17.63 -5.29 -7.77
C GLY A 173 -18.59 -4.25 -7.19
N THR A 174 -18.06 -3.14 -6.68
CA THR A 174 -18.87 -2.01 -6.17
C THR A 174 -18.68 -0.70 -6.93
N SER A 175 -17.95 -0.76 -8.06
CA SER A 175 -17.62 0.39 -8.92
C SER A 175 -16.70 1.44 -8.24
N ARG A 176 -15.82 1.01 -7.33
CA ARG A 176 -14.79 1.91 -6.78
C ARG A 176 -13.79 2.29 -7.87
N ARG A 177 -13.42 3.56 -7.93
CA ARG A 177 -12.47 4.06 -8.92
C ARG A 177 -11.64 5.23 -8.39
N VAL A 178 -10.34 5.17 -8.63
CA VAL A 178 -9.37 6.23 -8.39
C VAL A 178 -8.68 6.55 -9.72
N LEU A 179 -8.71 7.81 -10.12
CA LEU A 179 -8.06 8.33 -11.32
C LEU A 179 -6.87 9.20 -10.92
N PHE A 180 -5.75 9.04 -11.63
CA PHE A 180 -4.51 9.78 -11.42
C PHE A 180 -4.18 10.57 -12.68
N LYS A 181 -4.09 11.90 -12.55
CA LYS A 181 -3.75 12.80 -13.65
C LYS A 181 -2.35 13.37 -13.44
N TYR A 182 -1.63 13.57 -14.53
CA TYR A 182 -0.26 14.08 -14.52
C TYR A 182 -0.14 15.33 -15.40
N ARG A 183 0.74 16.25 -14.99
CA ARG A 183 1.21 17.35 -15.83
C ARG A 183 2.40 16.90 -16.68
N ARG A 184 2.90 17.81 -17.53
CA ARG A 184 4.18 17.65 -18.23
C ARG A 184 5.28 17.28 -17.22
N GLN A 185 6.25 16.45 -17.63
CA GLN A 185 7.34 15.94 -16.78
C GLN A 185 6.88 14.98 -15.66
N THR A 186 5.87 14.15 -15.93
CA THR A 186 5.44 13.02 -15.06
C THR A 186 5.01 13.34 -13.62
N LYS A 187 4.85 14.62 -13.29
CA LYS A 187 4.40 15.08 -11.96
C LYS A 187 2.90 14.88 -11.80
N LEU A 188 2.50 14.27 -10.68
CA LEU A 188 1.10 14.07 -10.33
C LEU A 188 0.42 15.43 -10.15
N SER A 189 -0.69 15.68 -10.82
CA SER A 189 -1.40 16.96 -10.78
C SER A 189 -2.75 16.85 -10.09
N GLU A 190 -3.47 15.76 -10.29
CA GLU A 190 -4.75 15.52 -9.62
C GLU A 190 -4.96 14.04 -9.30
N ILE A 191 -5.72 13.78 -8.24
CA ILE A 191 -6.35 12.48 -7.98
C ILE A 191 -7.84 12.71 -7.82
N LEU A 192 -8.65 11.89 -8.49
CA LEU A 192 -10.11 11.92 -8.41
C LEU A 192 -10.62 10.58 -7.93
N TYR A 193 -11.50 10.57 -6.94
CA TYR A 193 -12.22 9.38 -6.50
C TYR A 193 -13.52 9.79 -5.82
N ASP A 194 -14.60 9.03 -6.04
CA ASP A 194 -15.93 9.37 -5.53
C ASP A 194 -16.36 10.82 -5.87
N SER A 195 -16.66 11.63 -4.86
CA SER A 195 -16.85 13.09 -4.94
C SER A 195 -15.60 13.90 -4.53
N THR A 196 -14.50 13.23 -4.21
CA THR A 196 -13.26 13.82 -3.72
C THR A 196 -12.32 14.19 -4.87
N ARG A 197 -11.79 15.41 -4.82
CA ARG A 197 -10.70 15.88 -5.68
C ARG A 197 -9.49 16.23 -4.83
N VAL A 198 -8.33 15.71 -5.22
CA VAL A 198 -7.03 16.13 -4.69
C VAL A 198 -6.27 16.83 -5.80
N SER A 199 -5.77 18.04 -5.55
CA SER A 199 -4.96 18.82 -6.48
C SER A 199 -3.56 19.06 -5.93
N PHE A 200 -2.57 18.88 -6.82
CA PHE A 200 -1.15 19.08 -6.56
C PHE A 200 -0.69 20.29 -7.37
N THR A 201 -0.28 21.36 -6.68
CA THR A 201 0.25 22.55 -7.34
C THR A 201 1.74 22.65 -7.11
N TYR A 202 2.45 23.06 -8.16
CA TYR A 202 3.90 23.19 -8.18
C TYR A 202 4.27 24.64 -8.43
N ASP A 203 5.41 25.07 -7.91
CA ASP A 203 5.98 26.36 -8.25
C ASP A 203 6.32 26.41 -9.75
N GLU A 204 5.94 27.48 -10.45
CA GLU A 204 6.12 27.60 -11.90
C GLU A 204 7.58 27.71 -12.32
N THR A 205 8.43 28.27 -11.46
CA THR A 205 9.85 28.50 -11.76
C THR A 205 10.70 27.35 -11.23
N ALA A 206 10.53 27.00 -9.95
CA ALA A 206 11.35 25.98 -9.29
C ALA A 206 10.85 24.55 -9.56
N GLY A 207 9.59 24.39 -9.97
CA GLY A 207 8.97 23.08 -10.22
C GLY A 207 8.70 22.26 -8.96
N VAL A 208 8.90 22.81 -7.77
CA VAL A 208 8.79 22.11 -6.48
C VAL A 208 7.33 22.04 -6.00
N LEU A 209 6.96 21.03 -5.23
CA LEU A 209 5.57 20.85 -4.76
C LEU A 209 5.20 21.95 -3.74
N LYS A 210 4.23 22.80 -4.10
CA LYS A 210 3.82 23.95 -3.29
C LYS A 210 2.60 23.66 -2.42
N THR A 211 1.59 23.02 -2.99
CA THR A 211 0.37 22.67 -2.23
C THR A 211 -0.19 21.31 -2.61
N VAL A 212 -0.73 20.63 -1.62
CA VAL A 212 -1.63 19.48 -1.79
C VAL A 212 -2.97 19.87 -1.18
N ASN A 213 -4.02 19.93 -2.00
CA ASN A 213 -5.35 20.36 -1.58
C ASN A 213 -6.38 19.27 -1.88
N LEU A 214 -6.96 18.70 -0.83
CA LEU A 214 -8.09 17.78 -0.90
C LEU A 214 -9.39 18.55 -0.68
N GLN A 215 -10.39 18.28 -1.50
CA GLN A 215 -11.76 18.80 -1.41
C GLN A 215 -12.77 17.66 -1.53
N SER A 216 -13.66 17.51 -0.55
CA SER A 216 -14.72 16.48 -0.51
C SER A 216 -15.92 16.97 0.28
N ASP A 217 -17.11 17.04 -0.32
CA ASP A 217 -18.39 17.34 0.37
C ASP A 217 -18.32 18.55 1.33
N GLY A 218 -17.70 19.65 0.90
CA GLY A 218 -17.50 20.87 1.70
C GLY A 218 -16.28 20.86 2.64
N PHE A 219 -15.72 19.69 2.93
CA PHE A 219 -14.45 19.55 3.64
C PHE A 219 -13.27 19.84 2.72
N ILE A 220 -12.36 20.69 3.16
CA ILE A 220 -11.11 21.02 2.48
C ILE A 220 -9.95 20.80 3.45
N CYS A 221 -8.95 20.05 3.03
CA CYS A 221 -7.68 19.92 3.71
C CYS A 221 -6.56 20.39 2.78
N THR A 222 -5.80 21.41 3.18
CA THR A 222 -4.68 21.94 2.41
C THR A 222 -3.38 21.79 3.17
N ILE A 223 -2.41 21.12 2.56
CA ILE A 223 -1.02 21.12 2.98
C ILE A 223 -0.26 22.10 2.09
N ARG A 224 0.47 23.05 2.67
CA ARG A 224 1.36 23.96 1.95
C ARG A 224 2.79 23.76 2.38
N TYR A 225 3.70 23.77 1.41
CA TYR A 225 5.13 23.68 1.62
C TYR A 225 5.80 24.98 1.21
N ARG A 226 6.79 25.40 2.00
CA ARG A 226 7.83 26.32 1.57
C ARG A 226 9.14 25.54 1.59
N GLN A 227 9.99 25.79 0.59
CA GLN A 227 11.16 24.98 0.33
C GLN A 227 12.37 25.85 0.00
N ILE A 228 13.54 25.40 0.45
CA ILE A 228 14.85 25.94 0.09
C ILE A 228 15.54 24.87 -0.76
N GLY A 229 15.54 25.07 -2.08
CA GLY A 229 15.88 23.99 -3.01
C GLY A 229 14.88 22.82 -2.86
N PRO A 230 15.34 21.57 -2.63
CA PRO A 230 14.46 20.43 -2.40
C PRO A 230 14.00 20.25 -0.94
N LEU A 231 14.54 21.03 0.00
CA LEU A 231 14.32 20.84 1.44
C LEU A 231 13.10 21.64 1.93
N ILE A 232 12.26 21.05 2.76
CA ILE A 232 11.06 21.70 3.32
C ILE A 232 11.45 22.49 4.56
N ASP A 233 11.44 23.83 4.47
CA ASP A 233 11.69 24.69 5.64
C ASP A 233 10.41 25.08 6.39
N ARG A 234 9.23 24.87 5.76
CA ARG A 234 7.94 25.05 6.42
C ARG A 234 6.85 24.16 5.82
N GLN A 235 6.04 23.57 6.70
CA GLN A 235 4.82 22.84 6.35
C GLN A 235 3.62 23.44 7.08
N ILE A 236 2.50 23.64 6.37
CA ILE A 236 1.28 24.22 6.94
C ILE A 236 0.07 23.36 6.60
N PHE A 237 -0.71 22.98 7.61
CA PHE A 237 -2.00 22.31 7.48
C PHE A 237 -3.13 23.32 7.70
N ARG A 238 -4.08 23.37 6.77
CA ARG A 238 -5.29 24.18 6.86
C ARG A 238 -6.55 23.36 6.59
N PHE A 239 -7.60 23.60 7.37
CA PHE A 239 -8.89 22.94 7.25
C PHE A 239 -10.01 23.96 7.03
N SER A 240 -11.07 23.59 6.30
CA SER A 240 -12.26 24.46 6.12
C SER A 240 -13.35 24.28 7.18
N GLU A 241 -13.30 23.20 7.96
CA GLU A 241 -14.33 22.87 8.95
C GLU A 241 -14.10 23.70 10.23
N ASP A 242 -15.07 24.52 10.65
CA ASP A 242 -14.95 25.45 11.79
C ASP A 242 -14.52 24.79 13.11
N GLY A 243 -14.76 23.47 13.24
CA GLY A 243 -14.38 22.69 14.40
C GLY A 243 -12.97 22.08 14.35
N MET A 244 -12.17 22.34 13.31
CA MET A 244 -10.81 21.81 13.15
C MET A 244 -9.75 22.89 13.30
N VAL A 245 -8.63 22.55 13.92
CA VAL A 245 -7.50 23.45 14.17
C VAL A 245 -6.42 23.32 13.10
N ASN A 246 -5.79 24.44 12.76
CA ASN A 246 -4.67 24.52 11.83
C ASN A 246 -3.33 24.22 12.52
N ALA A 247 -2.33 23.82 11.74
CA ALA A 247 -0.98 23.59 12.23
C ALA A 247 0.10 24.15 11.29
N ARG A 248 1.22 24.57 11.86
CA ARG A 248 2.44 25.00 11.16
C ARG A 248 3.65 24.35 11.79
N PHE A 249 4.54 23.83 10.97
CA PHE A 249 5.85 23.30 11.38
C PHE A 249 6.94 24.05 10.62
N ASP A 250 7.87 24.66 11.35
CA ASP A 250 9.04 25.35 10.80
C ASP A 250 10.29 24.49 11.04
N TYR A 251 11.15 24.36 10.03
CA TYR A 251 12.35 23.53 10.06
C TYR A 251 13.60 24.36 9.76
N SER A 252 14.67 24.11 10.50
CA SER A 252 16.00 24.66 10.22
C SER A 252 16.94 23.53 9.82
N TYR A 253 17.96 23.87 9.03
CA TYR A 253 18.93 22.91 8.50
C TYR A 253 20.36 23.32 8.83
N ASP A 254 21.26 22.33 8.90
CA ASP A 254 22.70 22.58 8.90
C ASP A 254 23.30 22.57 7.48
N ASN A 255 24.62 22.73 7.40
CA ASN A 255 25.38 22.72 6.15
C ASN A 255 25.42 21.35 5.46
N SER A 256 24.98 20.29 6.14
CA SER A 256 24.84 18.94 5.59
C SER A 256 23.40 18.64 5.17
N PHE A 257 22.52 19.64 5.17
CA PHE A 257 21.10 19.53 4.82
C PHE A 257 20.29 18.64 5.77
N ARG A 258 20.75 18.46 7.02
CA ARG A 258 20.02 17.75 8.07
C ARG A 258 19.12 18.72 8.84
N VAL A 259 17.92 18.28 9.24
CA VAL A 259 17.03 19.06 10.10
C VAL A 259 17.67 19.22 11.49
N THR A 260 17.96 20.44 11.92
CA THR A 260 18.54 20.75 13.24
C THR A 260 17.54 21.24 14.26
N SER A 261 16.39 21.76 13.81
CA SER A 261 15.30 22.16 14.69
C SER A 261 13.95 21.97 14.02
N MET A 262 12.95 21.61 14.79
CA MET A 262 11.54 21.63 14.39
C MET A 262 10.73 22.43 15.43
N GLN A 263 9.97 23.41 14.97
CA GLN A 263 9.05 24.16 15.82
C GLN A 263 7.61 24.00 15.32
N GLY A 264 6.76 23.40 16.16
CA GLY A 264 5.33 23.27 15.92
C GLY A 264 4.52 24.46 16.46
N VAL A 265 3.50 24.87 15.72
CA VAL A 265 2.44 25.77 16.17
C VAL A 265 1.11 25.14 15.79
N ILE A 266 0.32 24.71 16.77
CA ILE A 266 -0.97 24.04 16.57
C ILE A 266 -2.05 24.84 17.29
N ASN A 267 -3.16 25.14 16.60
CA ASN A 267 -4.20 26.01 17.14
C ASN A 267 -3.66 27.35 17.69
N GLU A 268 -2.76 27.98 16.92
CA GLU A 268 -2.06 29.23 17.30
C GLU A 268 -1.19 29.14 18.57
N THR A 269 -1.08 27.95 19.17
CA THR A 269 -0.26 27.69 20.35
C THR A 269 1.12 27.20 19.93
N PRO A 270 2.19 27.97 20.19
CA PRO A 270 3.55 27.53 19.89
C PRO A 270 3.98 26.43 20.89
N LEU A 271 4.54 25.36 20.36
CA LEU A 271 5.14 24.28 21.13
C LEU A 271 6.63 24.54 21.37
N PRO A 272 7.26 23.87 22.35
CA PRO A 272 8.71 23.85 22.50
C PRO A 272 9.43 23.46 21.21
N ILE A 273 10.63 24.01 21.02
CA ILE A 273 11.46 23.68 19.86
C ILE A 273 12.18 22.36 20.13
N ASP A 274 11.99 21.38 19.26
CA ASP A 274 12.79 20.15 19.28
C ASP A 274 14.10 20.38 18.52
N LEU A 275 15.22 20.18 19.20
CA LEU A 275 16.56 20.30 18.63
C LEU A 275 17.12 18.92 18.27
N TYR A 276 17.85 18.85 17.15
CA TYR A 276 18.45 17.62 16.65
C TYR A 276 19.96 17.81 16.50
N GLN A 277 20.73 16.84 17.01
CA GLN A 277 22.19 16.80 16.86
C GLN A 277 22.60 15.45 16.29
N PHE A 278 23.62 15.48 15.45
CA PHE A 278 24.08 14.32 14.70
C PHE A 278 25.60 14.23 14.73
N ASP A 279 26.10 13.00 14.76
CA ASP A 279 27.50 12.72 14.47
C ASP A 279 27.78 12.99 12.98
N ASP A 280 28.76 13.85 12.70
CA ASP A 280 29.13 14.25 11.34
C ASP A 280 29.72 13.11 10.49
N ILE A 281 30.18 12.03 11.13
CA ILE A 281 30.86 10.93 10.45
C ILE A 281 29.88 9.81 10.09
N SER A 282 29.15 9.30 11.08
CA SER A 282 28.23 8.17 10.92
C SER A 282 26.80 8.57 10.60
N GLY A 283 26.44 9.85 10.77
CA GLY A 283 25.06 10.35 10.65
C GLY A 283 24.15 9.94 11.81
N LYS A 284 24.70 9.32 12.86
CA LYS A 284 23.97 8.93 14.08
C LYS A 284 23.30 10.13 14.72
N VAL A 285 22.05 9.96 15.16
CA VAL A 285 21.37 10.96 16.00
C VAL A 285 21.97 10.87 17.40
N GLU A 286 22.60 11.94 17.88
CA GLU A 286 23.17 12.04 19.23
C GLU A 286 22.18 12.71 20.21
N GLN A 287 21.29 13.56 19.69
CA GLN A 287 20.23 14.19 20.46
C GLN A 287 19.00 14.44 19.57
N PHE A 288 17.80 14.22 20.11
CA PHE A 288 16.55 14.68 19.52
C PHE A 288 15.60 15.19 20.63
N GLY A 289 15.15 16.44 20.50
CA GLY A 289 14.46 17.14 21.58
C GLY A 289 15.31 17.17 22.85
N LYS A 290 14.76 16.66 23.96
CA LYS A 290 15.43 16.53 25.25
C LYS A 290 16.19 15.21 25.47
N PHE A 291 16.13 14.29 24.50
CA PHE A 291 16.66 12.95 24.65
C PHE A 291 18.07 12.85 24.06
N GLY A 292 19.04 12.51 24.91
CA GLY A 292 20.39 12.15 24.47
C GLY A 292 20.47 10.68 24.08
N VAL A 293 21.31 10.37 23.10
CA VAL A 293 21.47 9.02 22.55
C VAL A 293 22.92 8.58 22.63
N ILE A 294 23.15 7.42 23.22
CA ILE A 294 24.48 6.80 23.35
C ILE A 294 24.47 5.46 22.60
N TYR A 295 25.54 5.22 21.84
CA TYR A 295 25.74 3.99 21.08
C TYR A 295 26.94 3.22 21.65
N TYR A 296 26.76 1.94 21.92
CA TYR A 296 27.85 1.02 22.27
C TYR A 296 27.68 -0.29 21.50
N ASP A 297 28.67 -0.63 20.67
CA ASP A 297 28.55 -1.61 19.60
C ASP A 297 27.32 -1.30 18.71
N ILE A 298 26.29 -2.16 18.80
CA ILE A 298 24.99 -2.02 18.13
C ILE A 298 23.87 -1.65 19.11
N ASN A 299 24.16 -1.68 20.43
CA ASN A 299 23.20 -1.34 21.47
C ASN A 299 23.03 0.17 21.58
N GLN A 300 21.85 0.56 22.06
CA GLN A 300 21.40 1.95 22.05
C GLN A 300 20.82 2.29 23.42
N ILE A 301 21.17 3.47 23.92
CA ILE A 301 20.66 4.03 25.17
C ILE A 301 20.10 5.41 24.86
N ILE A 302 18.82 5.61 25.14
CA ILE A 302 18.16 6.92 25.11
C ILE A 302 18.00 7.38 26.55
N SER A 303 18.44 8.58 26.88
CA SER A 303 18.46 9.04 28.27
C SER A 303 18.09 10.51 28.43
N THR A 304 17.51 10.82 29.59
CA THR A 304 17.38 12.18 30.14
C THR A 304 17.98 12.19 31.55
N ALA A 305 17.83 13.29 32.30
CA ALA A 305 18.18 13.31 33.72
C ALA A 305 17.27 12.39 34.59
N VAL A 306 16.09 12.03 34.09
CA VAL A 306 15.06 11.27 34.83
C VAL A 306 15.04 9.81 34.41
N MET A 307 15.17 9.52 33.12
CA MET A 307 14.98 8.18 32.57
C MET A 307 16.19 7.66 31.79
N THR A 308 16.25 6.34 31.65
CA THR A 308 17.18 5.66 30.76
C THR A 308 16.45 4.49 30.09
N TYR A 309 16.45 4.47 28.76
CA TYR A 309 15.81 3.47 27.94
C TYR A 309 16.87 2.78 27.07
N THR A 310 17.18 1.54 27.43
CA THR A 310 18.28 0.76 26.85
C THR A 310 17.74 -0.37 26.01
N LYS A 311 18.26 -0.52 24.79
CA LYS A 311 17.99 -1.67 23.91
C LYS A 311 19.27 -2.45 23.65
N HIS A 312 19.20 -3.74 23.94
CA HIS A 312 20.24 -4.69 23.58
C HIS A 312 19.82 -5.56 22.42
N PHE A 313 20.78 -5.80 21.52
CA PHE A 313 20.59 -6.66 20.36
C PHE A 313 21.43 -7.94 20.49
N ASP A 314 20.98 -9.00 19.83
CA ASP A 314 21.74 -10.24 19.68
C ASP A 314 22.75 -10.17 18.52
N ALA A 315 23.48 -11.25 18.30
CA ALA A 315 24.46 -11.35 17.23
C ALA A 315 23.84 -11.32 15.82
N HIS A 316 22.51 -11.46 15.67
CA HIS A 316 21.80 -11.30 14.41
C HIS A 316 21.28 -9.87 14.20
N GLY A 317 21.49 -8.96 15.16
CA GLY A 317 20.96 -7.59 15.13
C GLY A 317 19.47 -7.51 15.51
N ARG A 318 18.92 -8.54 16.15
CA ARG A 318 17.52 -8.56 16.63
C ARG A 318 17.47 -8.09 18.08
N ILE A 319 16.39 -7.43 18.48
CA ILE A 319 16.21 -6.98 19.87
C ILE A 319 16.15 -8.23 20.77
N LYS A 320 17.06 -8.35 21.74
CA LYS A 320 17.04 -9.43 22.73
C LYS A 320 16.57 -8.97 24.10
N GLU A 321 16.72 -7.68 24.39
CA GLU A 321 16.36 -7.11 25.69
C GLU A 321 16.07 -5.61 25.57
N ILE A 322 15.05 -5.15 26.30
CA ILE A 322 14.75 -3.73 26.47
C ILE A 322 14.62 -3.46 27.98
N GLN A 323 15.28 -2.42 28.46
CA GLN A 323 15.24 -1.94 29.83
C GLN A 323 14.75 -0.49 29.85
N TYR A 324 13.82 -0.18 30.74
CA TYR A 324 13.33 1.17 30.99
C TYR A 324 13.47 1.49 32.47
N GLU A 325 14.37 2.41 32.79
CA GLU A 325 14.60 2.90 34.14
C GLU A 325 14.07 4.33 34.28
N ILE A 326 13.42 4.61 35.41
CA ILE A 326 12.97 5.94 35.80
C ILE A 326 13.47 6.18 37.23
N PHE A 327 14.17 7.28 37.46
CA PHE A 327 14.90 7.57 38.70
C PHE A 327 15.83 6.42 39.13
N ARG A 328 16.52 5.79 38.17
CA ARG A 328 17.41 4.64 38.37
C ARG A 328 16.71 3.39 38.94
N SER A 329 15.38 3.32 38.86
CA SER A 329 14.59 2.15 39.20
C SER A 329 14.07 1.50 37.92
N LEU A 330 14.29 0.19 37.76
CA LEU A 330 13.82 -0.58 36.61
C LEU A 330 12.30 -0.71 36.62
N MET A 331 11.64 0.06 35.75
CA MET A 331 10.18 0.10 35.64
C MET A 331 9.65 -0.86 34.59
N TYR A 332 10.41 -1.12 33.53
CA TYR A 332 10.06 -2.09 32.52
C TYR A 332 11.27 -2.86 32.04
N TRP A 333 11.07 -4.16 31.84
CA TRP A 333 12.07 -5.03 31.28
C TRP A 333 11.39 -6.09 30.42
N ILE A 334 11.93 -6.33 29.23
CA ILE A 334 11.55 -7.45 28.38
C ILE A 334 12.79 -8.14 27.85
N THR A 335 12.79 -9.48 27.83
CA THR A 335 13.73 -10.27 27.03
C THR A 335 13.00 -11.07 25.97
N ILE A 336 13.65 -11.26 24.82
CA ILE A 336 13.12 -11.98 23.67
C ILE A 336 14.12 -13.05 23.24
N GLN A 337 13.63 -14.26 23.01
CA GLN A 337 14.39 -15.36 22.44
C GLN A 337 13.81 -15.76 21.09
N TYR A 338 14.68 -16.25 20.21
CA TYR A 338 14.34 -16.60 18.84
C TYR A 338 14.78 -18.03 18.53
N ASP A 339 14.12 -18.66 17.58
CA ASP A 339 14.62 -19.88 16.96
C ASP A 339 15.61 -19.60 15.81
N ASN A 340 16.04 -20.68 15.14
CA ASN A 340 16.99 -20.63 14.04
C ASN A 340 16.44 -19.95 12.78
N MET A 341 15.12 -19.81 12.64
CA MET A 341 14.47 -19.05 11.57
C MET A 341 14.23 -17.58 11.93
N GLY A 342 14.54 -17.19 13.17
CA GLY A 342 14.29 -15.84 13.67
C GLY A 342 12.86 -15.58 14.12
N ARG A 343 12.07 -16.64 14.36
CA ARG A 343 10.74 -16.53 14.96
C ARG A 343 10.89 -16.38 16.48
N VAL A 344 10.08 -15.52 17.10
CA VAL A 344 10.08 -15.30 18.56
C VAL A 344 9.54 -16.55 19.24
N THR A 345 10.32 -17.20 20.10
CA THR A 345 9.91 -18.41 20.83
C THR A 345 9.59 -18.14 22.30
N LYS A 346 10.16 -17.09 22.88
CA LYS A 346 9.93 -16.71 24.27
C LYS A 346 9.98 -15.20 24.47
N ARG A 347 9.10 -14.68 25.31
CA ARG A 347 9.18 -13.31 25.86
C ARG A 347 9.03 -13.35 27.38
N GLU A 348 9.95 -12.75 28.12
CA GLU A 348 9.80 -12.55 29.57
C GLU A 348 9.64 -11.06 29.83
N ILE A 349 8.56 -10.67 30.50
CA ILE A 349 8.15 -9.28 30.65
C ILE A 349 7.97 -8.96 32.14
N LYS A 350 8.57 -7.87 32.60
CA LYS A 350 8.34 -7.29 33.92
C LYS A 350 7.89 -5.84 33.76
N ILE A 351 6.71 -5.51 34.28
CA ILE A 351 6.12 -4.16 34.23
C ILE A 351 5.84 -3.71 35.67
N GLY A 352 6.59 -2.72 36.13
CA GLY A 352 6.60 -2.23 37.49
C GLY A 352 7.80 -2.78 38.29
N PRO A 353 8.33 -2.00 39.25
CA PRO A 353 9.57 -2.35 39.96
C PRO A 353 9.42 -3.60 40.84
N PHE A 354 8.24 -3.80 41.41
CA PHE A 354 7.92 -4.91 42.32
C PHE A 354 7.05 -6.01 41.69
N ALA A 355 6.79 -5.95 40.37
CA ALA A 355 5.93 -6.91 39.70
C ALA A 355 6.65 -8.24 39.43
N ASN A 356 5.85 -9.31 39.37
CA ASN A 356 6.33 -10.61 38.93
C ASN A 356 6.64 -10.61 37.43
N THR A 357 7.59 -11.44 37.03
CA THR A 357 7.89 -11.66 35.61
C THR A 357 6.82 -12.55 34.97
N THR A 358 6.19 -12.04 33.92
CA THR A 358 5.26 -12.78 33.06
C THR A 358 6.04 -13.43 31.92
N LYS A 359 5.88 -14.74 31.72
CA LYS A 359 6.56 -15.49 30.67
C LYS A 359 5.57 -15.90 29.58
N TYR A 360 5.88 -15.55 28.34
CA TYR A 360 5.20 -16.02 27.15
C TYR A 360 6.11 -16.99 26.39
N ALA A 361 5.58 -18.12 25.93
CA ALA A 361 6.25 -18.99 24.97
C ALA A 361 5.37 -19.19 23.73
N TYR A 362 6.00 -19.33 22.57
CA TYR A 362 5.35 -19.37 21.26
C TYR A 362 5.78 -20.62 20.50
N GLU A 363 4.81 -21.36 20.00
CA GLU A 363 5.02 -22.52 19.13
C GLU A 363 4.43 -22.25 17.75
N TYR A 364 5.10 -22.74 16.72
CA TYR A 364 4.74 -22.53 15.32
C TYR A 364 4.47 -23.86 14.63
N ASP A 365 3.55 -23.86 13.68
CA ASP A 365 3.27 -25.01 12.85
C ASP A 365 4.39 -25.29 11.82
N VAL A 366 4.18 -26.30 10.99
CA VAL A 366 5.13 -26.71 9.95
C VAL A 366 5.30 -25.69 8.82
N ASP A 367 4.44 -24.68 8.69
CA ASP A 367 4.59 -23.58 7.73
C ASP A 367 5.12 -22.29 8.38
N GLY A 368 5.36 -22.32 9.69
CA GLY A 368 5.87 -21.16 10.45
C GLY A 368 4.77 -20.19 10.91
N GLN A 369 3.52 -20.64 10.91
CA GLN A 369 2.36 -19.89 11.40
C GLN A 369 2.19 -20.13 12.91
N LEU A 370 1.83 -19.11 13.67
CA LEU A 370 1.76 -19.19 15.13
C LEU A 370 0.67 -20.17 15.57
N GLN A 371 1.02 -21.26 16.24
CA GLN A 371 0.05 -22.31 16.59
C GLN A 371 -0.43 -22.22 18.05
N THR A 372 0.49 -22.04 19.00
CA THR A 372 0.16 -22.05 20.43
C THR A 372 0.95 -20.98 21.17
N VAL A 373 0.30 -20.33 22.14
CA VAL A 373 0.92 -19.37 23.06
C VAL A 373 0.68 -19.84 24.50
N TYR A 374 1.78 -19.98 25.23
CA TYR A 374 1.79 -20.32 26.65
C TYR A 374 1.97 -19.06 27.47
N LEU A 375 1.18 -18.90 28.52
CA LEU A 375 1.32 -17.87 29.54
C LEU A 375 1.71 -18.53 30.86
N ASN A 376 2.88 -18.20 31.38
CA ASN A 376 3.46 -18.80 32.59
C ASN A 376 3.38 -20.34 32.55
N GLU A 377 3.89 -20.92 31.45
CA GLU A 377 3.97 -22.37 31.19
C GLU A 377 2.61 -23.08 30.99
N LYS A 378 1.49 -22.34 30.98
CA LYS A 378 0.15 -22.88 30.70
C LYS A 378 -0.32 -22.44 29.32
N ILE A 379 -0.91 -23.36 28.57
CA ILE A 379 -1.55 -23.03 27.28
C ILE A 379 -2.64 -21.98 27.54
N MET A 380 -2.54 -20.84 26.86
CA MET A 380 -3.52 -19.76 26.96
C MET A 380 -4.26 -19.54 25.64
N TRP A 381 -3.54 -19.55 24.52
CA TRP A 381 -4.14 -19.38 23.18
C TRP A 381 -3.71 -20.47 22.22
N ARG A 382 -4.65 -20.95 21.41
CA ARG A 382 -4.39 -21.80 20.25
C ARG A 382 -4.94 -21.13 18.99
N TYR A 383 -4.22 -21.29 17.90
CA TYR A 383 -4.54 -20.77 16.58
C TYR A 383 -4.34 -21.87 15.55
N ASN A 384 -5.31 -22.06 14.66
CA ASN A 384 -5.21 -23.00 13.54
C ASN A 384 -5.62 -22.32 12.23
N TYR A 385 -5.10 -22.85 11.14
CA TYR A 385 -5.20 -22.24 9.83
C TYR A 385 -5.77 -23.23 8.81
N ASP A 386 -6.52 -22.72 7.84
CA ASP A 386 -6.93 -23.51 6.68
C ASP A 386 -5.80 -23.64 5.64
N LEU A 387 -6.06 -24.36 4.55
CA LEU A 387 -5.08 -24.60 3.48
C LEU A 387 -4.62 -23.32 2.78
N ASN A 388 -5.40 -22.23 2.79
CA ASN A 388 -5.00 -20.94 2.23
C ASN A 388 -4.31 -20.05 3.26
N GLY A 389 -4.14 -20.51 4.50
CA GLY A 389 -3.55 -19.75 5.59
C GLY A 389 -4.52 -18.77 6.26
N ASN A 390 -5.84 -18.97 6.14
CA ASN A 390 -6.80 -18.21 6.91
C ASN A 390 -6.89 -18.76 8.35
N LEU A 391 -6.78 -17.88 9.36
CA LEU A 391 -6.99 -18.24 10.77
C LEU A 391 -8.42 -18.74 11.02
N HIS A 392 -8.66 -20.05 11.06
CA HIS A 392 -10.02 -20.62 11.14
C HIS A 392 -10.47 -21.01 12.55
N LEU A 393 -9.58 -20.91 13.55
CA LEU A 393 -9.86 -21.25 14.94
C LEU A 393 -8.95 -20.42 15.85
N LEU A 394 -9.53 -19.78 16.87
CA LEU A 394 -8.78 -19.01 17.87
C LEU A 394 -9.43 -19.07 19.26
N ASN A 395 -8.65 -18.79 20.30
CA ASN A 395 -9.15 -18.39 21.62
C ASN A 395 -9.31 -16.86 21.66
N PRO A 396 -10.53 -16.31 21.78
CA PRO A 396 -10.73 -14.86 21.79
C PRO A 396 -10.44 -14.30 23.19
N SER A 397 -9.74 -13.16 23.26
CA SER A 397 -9.40 -12.48 24.51
C SER A 397 -8.81 -13.44 25.55
N SER A 398 -9.35 -13.51 26.77
CA SER A 398 -8.95 -14.45 27.82
C SER A 398 -9.81 -15.73 27.88
N SER A 399 -10.62 -16.02 26.85
CA SER A 399 -11.56 -17.14 26.85
C SER A 399 -10.89 -18.48 26.56
N ALA A 400 -11.19 -19.48 27.39
CA ALA A 400 -10.80 -20.87 27.13
C ALA A 400 -11.55 -21.51 25.94
N ARG A 401 -12.63 -20.87 25.43
CA ARG A 401 -13.44 -21.39 24.33
C ARG A 401 -12.72 -21.19 22.99
N LEU A 402 -12.53 -22.28 22.25
CA LEU A 402 -12.13 -22.22 20.85
C LEU A 402 -13.30 -21.72 19.99
N THR A 403 -13.04 -20.67 19.21
CA THR A 403 -14.02 -19.97 18.39
C THR A 403 -13.65 -20.13 16.92
N PRO A 404 -14.54 -20.69 16.09
CA PRO A 404 -14.27 -20.88 14.67
C PRO A 404 -14.46 -19.59 13.87
N LEU A 405 -13.65 -19.42 12.83
CA LEU A 405 -13.82 -18.41 11.81
C LEU A 405 -14.13 -19.11 10.48
N ARG A 406 -14.95 -18.48 9.64
CA ARG A 406 -15.36 -19.04 8.34
C ARG A 406 -15.02 -18.09 7.22
N TYR A 407 -14.71 -18.65 6.07
CA TYR A 407 -14.25 -17.96 4.88
C TYR A 407 -15.02 -18.44 3.64
N ASP A 408 -15.15 -17.57 2.64
CA ASP A 408 -15.62 -17.98 1.31
C ASP A 408 -14.46 -18.38 0.37
N LEU A 409 -14.77 -18.74 -0.87
CA LEU A 409 -13.78 -19.15 -1.89
C LEU A 409 -12.80 -18.03 -2.29
N ARG A 410 -13.06 -16.78 -1.88
CA ARG A 410 -12.22 -15.61 -2.14
C ARG A 410 -11.41 -15.20 -0.90
N ASP A 411 -11.31 -16.10 0.09
CA ASP A 411 -10.64 -15.91 1.39
C ASP A 411 -11.24 -14.76 2.24
N ARG A 412 -12.48 -14.34 1.94
CA ARG A 412 -13.19 -13.28 2.68
C ARG A 412 -13.84 -13.87 3.93
N ILE A 413 -13.67 -13.22 5.08
CA ILE A 413 -14.32 -13.67 6.32
C ILE A 413 -15.84 -13.53 6.23
N THR A 414 -16.56 -14.56 6.67
CA THR A 414 -18.04 -14.60 6.70
C THR A 414 -18.59 -14.72 8.12
N ARG A 415 -17.80 -15.24 9.07
CA ARG A 415 -18.21 -15.39 10.47
C ARG A 415 -17.01 -15.49 11.40
N LEU A 416 -17.17 -14.97 12.62
CA LEU A 416 -16.29 -15.17 13.78
C LEU A 416 -17.16 -15.59 14.96
N GLY A 417 -17.10 -16.88 15.35
CA GLY A 417 -17.99 -17.42 16.38
C GLY A 417 -19.45 -17.25 16.00
N ASP A 418 -20.17 -16.39 16.72
CA ASP A 418 -21.57 -16.04 16.43
C ASP A 418 -21.73 -14.69 15.71
N VAL A 419 -20.65 -13.92 15.59
CA VAL A 419 -20.63 -12.63 14.90
C VAL A 419 -20.56 -12.86 13.39
N GLN A 420 -21.56 -12.37 12.66
CA GLN A 420 -21.56 -12.39 11.20
C GLN A 420 -20.63 -11.30 10.66
N TYR A 421 -19.88 -11.65 9.61
CA TYR A 421 -19.07 -10.73 8.83
C TYR A 421 -19.60 -10.64 7.41
N ARG A 422 -19.50 -9.45 6.82
CA ARG A 422 -19.73 -9.24 5.39
C ARG A 422 -18.59 -8.40 4.85
N LEU A 423 -17.91 -8.94 3.84
CA LEU A 423 -17.07 -8.16 2.95
C LEU A 423 -17.88 -7.83 1.70
N ASP A 424 -17.63 -6.68 1.10
CA ASP A 424 -18.25 -6.33 -0.17
C ASP A 424 -17.60 -7.08 -1.35
N GLU A 425 -18.13 -6.85 -2.55
CA GLU A 425 -17.65 -7.52 -3.76
C GLU A 425 -16.24 -7.11 -4.18
N ASP A 426 -15.71 -5.99 -3.68
CA ASP A 426 -14.32 -5.60 -3.89
C ASP A 426 -13.38 -6.23 -2.85
N GLY A 427 -13.94 -6.88 -1.83
CA GLY A 427 -13.20 -7.54 -0.76
C GLY A 427 -12.92 -6.64 0.45
N PHE A 428 -13.59 -5.49 0.59
CA PHE A 428 -13.45 -4.59 1.72
C PHE A 428 -14.43 -4.96 2.83
N LEU A 429 -14.03 -4.83 4.10
CA LEU A 429 -14.93 -5.02 5.24
C LEU A 429 -16.13 -4.05 5.12
N ARG A 430 -17.35 -4.62 5.12
CA ARG A 430 -18.61 -3.85 5.06
C ARG A 430 -19.40 -3.93 6.36
N GLN A 431 -19.43 -5.11 7.01
CA GLN A 431 -20.22 -5.32 8.22
C GLN A 431 -19.54 -6.30 9.18
N ARG A 432 -19.64 -6.01 10.48
CA ARG A 432 -19.31 -6.91 11.59
C ARG A 432 -20.41 -6.84 12.64
N GLY A 433 -21.23 -7.89 12.73
CA GLY A 433 -22.41 -7.87 13.61
C GLY A 433 -23.34 -6.70 13.28
N THR A 434 -23.50 -5.76 14.21
CA THR A 434 -24.33 -4.55 14.04
C THR A 434 -23.56 -3.34 13.50
N GLU A 435 -22.24 -3.44 13.37
CA GLU A 435 -21.35 -2.37 12.92
C GLU A 435 -21.25 -2.38 11.40
N ILE A 436 -21.36 -1.19 10.79
CA ILE A 436 -21.22 -0.96 9.36
C ILE A 436 -19.98 -0.12 9.11
N PHE A 437 -19.17 -0.54 8.14
CA PHE A 437 -17.92 0.09 7.76
C PHE A 437 -18.03 0.67 6.35
N GLU A 438 -17.62 1.92 6.19
CA GLU A 438 -17.71 2.64 4.93
C GLU A 438 -16.31 3.03 4.45
N TYR A 439 -15.84 2.35 3.39
CA TYR A 439 -14.58 2.63 2.73
C TYR A 439 -14.81 3.40 1.42
N SER A 440 -14.04 4.45 1.21
CA SER A 440 -14.00 5.21 -0.05
C SER A 440 -13.42 4.37 -1.20
N SER A 441 -13.47 4.89 -2.43
CA SER A 441 -12.81 4.30 -3.59
C SER A 441 -11.29 4.19 -3.44
N LYS A 442 -10.68 5.04 -2.61
CA LYS A 442 -9.25 4.99 -2.29
C LYS A 442 -8.91 3.96 -1.20
N GLY A 443 -9.91 3.24 -0.71
CA GLY A 443 -9.74 2.25 0.35
C GLY A 443 -9.51 2.84 1.75
N LEU A 444 -9.86 4.11 1.94
CA LEU A 444 -9.78 4.80 3.23
C LEU A 444 -11.11 4.65 3.97
N LEU A 445 -11.09 4.18 5.22
CA LEU A 445 -12.27 4.09 6.08
C LEU A 445 -12.75 5.49 6.45
N THR A 446 -13.90 5.92 5.93
CA THR A 446 -14.44 7.28 6.15
C THR A 446 -15.46 7.33 7.28
N ARG A 447 -16.19 6.24 7.52
CA ARG A 447 -17.21 6.17 8.57
C ARG A 447 -17.39 4.75 9.10
N VAL A 448 -17.64 4.64 10.39
CA VAL A 448 -18.17 3.43 11.04
C VAL A 448 -19.35 3.81 11.91
N TYR A 449 -20.42 3.03 11.89
CA TYR A 449 -21.54 3.23 12.81
C TYR A 449 -22.17 1.91 13.24
N SER A 450 -22.73 1.90 14.45
CA SER A 450 -23.44 0.74 15.00
C SER A 450 -24.94 0.90 14.91
N LYS A 451 -25.61 0.00 14.18
CA LYS A 451 -27.08 -0.06 14.11
C LYS A 451 -27.73 -0.39 15.45
N GLY A 452 -27.01 -1.11 16.33
CA GLY A 452 -27.53 -1.55 17.62
C GLY A 452 -27.28 -0.55 18.74
N SER A 453 -26.07 0.01 18.80
CA SER A 453 -25.61 0.86 19.90
C SER A 453 -25.70 2.36 19.61
N GLY A 454 -26.00 2.76 18.38
CA GLY A 454 -26.26 4.15 18.00
C GLY A 454 -25.05 5.09 17.96
N TRP A 455 -23.82 4.58 18.10
CA TRP A 455 -22.61 5.37 17.96
C TRP A 455 -22.13 5.43 16.50
N THR A 456 -21.47 6.53 16.13
CA THR A 456 -20.79 6.70 14.84
C THR A 456 -19.39 7.29 15.06
N VAL A 457 -18.45 6.91 14.22
CA VAL A 457 -17.11 7.50 14.09
C VAL A 457 -16.92 7.94 12.64
N ILE A 458 -16.45 9.17 12.45
CA ILE A 458 -16.13 9.75 11.15
C ILE A 458 -14.64 10.05 11.11
N TYR A 459 -13.99 9.66 10.03
CA TYR A 459 -12.58 9.92 9.80
C TYR A 459 -12.39 10.88 8.63
N ARG A 460 -11.39 11.77 8.75
CA ARG A 460 -10.96 12.66 7.67
C ARG A 460 -9.52 12.35 7.28
N TYR A 461 -9.19 12.61 6.03
CA TYR A 461 -7.86 12.35 5.45
C TYR A 461 -7.32 13.61 4.75
N ASP A 462 -6.00 13.73 4.67
CA ASP A 462 -5.35 14.72 3.81
C ASP A 462 -5.21 14.22 2.36
N GLY A 463 -4.77 15.11 1.47
CA GLY A 463 -4.55 14.76 0.06
C GLY A 463 -3.40 13.78 -0.19
N LEU A 464 -2.64 13.40 0.85
CA LEU A 464 -1.59 12.38 0.80
C LEU A 464 -2.06 11.04 1.39
N GLY A 465 -3.36 10.88 1.65
CA GLY A 465 -3.95 9.63 2.11
C GLY A 465 -3.75 9.34 3.60
N ARG A 466 -3.29 10.31 4.41
CA ARG A 466 -3.06 10.12 5.84
C ARG A 466 -4.26 10.57 6.66
N ARG A 467 -4.60 9.84 7.73
CA ARG A 467 -5.73 10.17 8.61
C ARG A 467 -5.43 11.43 9.44
N VAL A 468 -6.21 12.49 9.27
CA VAL A 468 -6.01 13.79 9.97
C VAL A 468 -7.01 14.05 11.08
N SER A 469 -8.12 13.31 11.14
CA SER A 469 -9.09 13.42 12.24
C SER A 469 -9.86 12.12 12.47
N SER A 470 -10.26 11.90 13.72
CA SER A 470 -11.28 10.95 14.15
C SER A 470 -12.28 11.68 15.04
N LYS A 471 -13.57 11.63 14.68
CA LYS A 471 -14.66 12.27 15.42
C LYS A 471 -15.77 11.28 15.71
N THR A 472 -16.08 11.09 16.98
CA THR A 472 -17.14 10.19 17.45
C THR A 472 -18.40 10.97 17.80
N SER A 473 -19.58 10.36 17.68
CA SER A 473 -20.83 10.92 18.21
C SER A 473 -20.90 10.94 19.74
N LEU A 474 -19.94 10.27 20.41
CA LEU A 474 -19.81 10.23 21.87
C LEU A 474 -19.00 11.43 22.43
N GLY A 475 -18.58 12.36 21.57
CA GLY A 475 -17.92 13.62 21.95
C GLY A 475 -16.40 13.64 21.78
N GLN A 476 -15.75 12.48 21.61
CA GLN A 476 -14.32 12.44 21.33
C GLN A 476 -14.03 12.98 19.92
N HIS A 477 -13.11 13.93 19.81
CA HIS A 477 -12.61 14.45 18.54
C HIS A 477 -11.11 14.69 18.64
N LEU A 478 -10.35 13.99 17.81
CA LEU A 478 -8.90 14.04 17.76
C LEU A 478 -8.44 14.47 16.37
N GLN A 479 -7.38 15.28 16.29
CA GLN A 479 -6.65 15.57 15.06
C GLN A 479 -5.22 15.07 15.12
N PHE A 480 -4.70 14.58 13.99
CA PHE A 480 -3.37 13.99 13.88
C PHE A 480 -2.48 14.79 12.92
N PHE A 481 -1.22 15.02 13.30
CA PHE A 481 -0.25 15.77 12.50
C PHE A 481 1.08 15.02 12.32
N TYR A 482 1.71 15.27 11.17
CA TYR A 482 2.84 14.53 10.63
C TYR A 482 4.01 15.47 10.33
N ALA A 483 4.86 15.73 11.34
CA ALA A 483 5.97 16.67 11.27
C ALA A 483 7.33 16.00 10.97
N ASP A 484 7.42 14.66 11.03
CA ASP A 484 8.64 13.94 10.67
C ASP A 484 8.77 13.87 9.14
N LEU A 485 9.67 14.67 8.58
CA LEU A 485 9.94 14.72 7.14
C LEU A 485 10.61 13.44 6.61
N THR A 486 11.28 12.68 7.48
CA THR A 486 11.98 11.44 7.12
C THR A 486 11.01 10.26 7.07
N TYR A 487 10.07 10.22 8.01
CA TYR A 487 9.02 9.20 8.12
C TYR A 487 7.63 9.85 8.02
N PRO A 488 7.16 10.19 6.80
CA PRO A 488 6.01 11.08 6.62
C PRO A 488 4.64 10.45 6.95
N THR A 489 4.60 9.15 7.27
CA THR A 489 3.43 8.42 7.79
C THR A 489 3.36 8.43 9.33
N ARG A 490 4.39 8.91 10.03
CA ARG A 490 4.49 8.89 11.49
C ARG A 490 3.69 10.02 12.11
N ILE A 491 2.76 9.67 13.01
CA ILE A 491 2.00 10.65 13.79
C ILE A 491 2.92 11.22 14.85
N THR A 492 3.17 12.53 14.79
CA THR A 492 4.08 13.22 15.72
C THR A 492 3.34 14.03 16.76
N HIS A 493 2.16 14.56 16.42
CA HIS A 493 1.37 15.38 17.32
C HIS A 493 -0.11 15.00 17.21
N VAL A 494 -0.81 15.07 18.33
CA VAL A 494 -2.25 14.84 18.45
C VAL A 494 -2.88 16.06 19.13
N TYR A 495 -3.92 16.63 18.53
CA TYR A 495 -4.72 17.66 19.18
C TYR A 495 -6.03 17.05 19.65
N ASN A 496 -6.34 17.19 20.94
CA ASN A 496 -7.58 16.72 21.54
C ASN A 496 -8.56 17.89 21.70
N HIS A 497 -9.69 17.87 20.97
CA HIS A 497 -10.67 18.95 21.04
C HIS A 497 -11.42 19.00 22.38
N SER A 498 -11.49 17.89 23.11
CA SER A 498 -12.19 17.82 24.39
C SER A 498 -11.41 18.53 25.50
N SER A 499 -10.07 18.44 25.50
CA SER A 499 -9.20 19.12 26.48
C SER A 499 -8.50 20.36 25.94
N SER A 500 -8.51 20.58 24.62
CA SER A 500 -7.68 21.59 23.91
C SER A 500 -6.18 21.42 24.11
N GLU A 501 -5.74 20.21 24.46
CA GLU A 501 -4.33 19.88 24.66
C GLU A 501 -3.70 19.29 23.42
N ILE A 502 -2.40 19.52 23.29
CA ILE A 502 -1.56 18.94 22.25
C ILE A 502 -0.66 17.89 22.90
N THR A 503 -0.66 16.68 22.37
CA THR A 503 0.27 15.61 22.75
C THR A 503 1.35 15.45 21.69
N SER A 504 2.61 15.66 22.06
CA SER A 504 3.79 15.32 21.25
C SER A 504 4.21 13.88 21.51
N LEU A 505 4.41 13.09 20.45
CA LEU A 505 4.76 11.68 20.50
C LEU A 505 6.23 11.46 20.09
N TYR A 506 7.01 10.81 20.95
CA TYR A 506 8.44 10.57 20.73
C TYR A 506 8.73 9.08 20.51
N TYR A 507 9.46 8.80 19.42
CA TYR A 507 9.76 7.46 18.96
C TYR A 507 11.25 7.17 19.08
N ASP A 508 11.58 5.93 19.45
CA ASP A 508 12.97 5.50 19.51
C ASP A 508 13.55 5.25 18.10
N LEU A 509 14.83 4.87 18.02
CA LEU A 509 15.53 4.67 16.76
C LEU A 509 14.99 3.50 15.91
N GLN A 510 14.08 2.66 16.43
CA GLN A 510 13.37 1.62 15.67
C GLN A 510 11.94 2.03 15.31
N GLY A 511 11.51 3.25 15.66
CA GLY A 511 10.17 3.76 15.42
C GLY A 511 9.15 3.33 16.46
N HIS A 512 9.56 2.84 17.64
CA HIS A 512 8.60 2.47 18.69
C HIS A 512 8.35 3.67 19.62
N LEU A 513 7.08 3.91 19.97
CA LEU A 513 6.70 4.97 20.91
C LEU A 513 7.32 4.67 22.29
N PHE A 514 8.10 5.61 22.84
CA PHE A 514 8.75 5.42 24.15
C PHE A 514 8.48 6.58 25.13
N ALA A 515 8.03 7.73 24.64
CA ALA A 515 7.67 8.87 25.48
C ALA A 515 6.61 9.74 24.79
N MET A 516 5.88 10.52 25.59
CA MET A 516 5.01 11.58 25.11
C MET A 516 4.96 12.74 26.10
N GLU A 517 4.63 13.92 25.59
CA GLU A 517 4.53 15.16 26.36
C GLU A 517 3.25 15.89 25.98
N ILE A 518 2.50 16.35 26.98
CA ILE A 518 1.29 17.14 26.78
C ILE A 518 1.64 18.61 26.92
N SER A 519 0.97 19.49 26.16
CA SER A 519 1.15 20.95 26.23
C SER A 519 0.91 21.57 27.62
N SER A 520 0.29 20.84 28.55
CA SER A 520 0.18 21.19 29.98
C SER A 520 1.52 21.13 30.72
N GLY A 521 2.53 20.43 30.17
CA GLY A 521 3.81 20.14 30.79
C GLY A 521 3.93 18.72 31.36
N ASP A 522 2.86 17.91 31.28
CA ASP A 522 2.89 16.53 31.76
C ASP A 522 3.70 15.62 30.83
N GLU A 523 4.65 14.89 31.41
CA GLU A 523 5.48 13.92 30.69
C GLU A 523 5.09 12.48 31.04
N PHE A 524 5.08 11.63 30.02
CA PHE A 524 4.78 10.22 30.15
C PHE A 524 5.81 9.36 29.43
N TYR A 525 6.16 8.25 30.06
CA TYR A 525 7.14 7.28 29.58
C TYR A 525 6.40 5.99 29.20
N ILE A 526 6.51 5.56 27.95
CA ILE A 526 5.75 4.43 27.39
C ILE A 526 6.68 3.22 27.22
N ALA A 527 6.33 2.11 27.87
CA ALA A 527 7.01 0.83 27.64
C ALA A 527 6.39 0.12 26.43
N SER A 528 7.15 0.00 25.34
CA SER A 528 6.74 -0.73 24.13
C SER A 528 7.46 -2.06 23.98
N ASP A 529 6.81 -3.04 23.34
CA ASP A 529 7.40 -4.35 23.07
C ASP A 529 8.30 -4.37 21.81
N ASN A 530 8.78 -5.55 21.44
CA ASN A 530 9.65 -5.75 20.27
C ASN A 530 8.98 -5.44 18.92
N THR A 531 7.66 -5.24 18.89
CA THR A 531 6.87 -4.89 17.71
C THR A 531 6.44 -3.42 17.69
N GLY A 532 6.77 -2.66 18.74
CA GLY A 532 6.33 -1.28 18.91
C GLY A 532 4.93 -1.14 19.52
N THR A 533 4.39 -2.20 20.10
CA THR A 533 3.09 -2.17 20.80
C THR A 533 3.27 -1.64 22.22
N PRO A 534 2.60 -0.53 22.62
CA PRO A 534 2.66 -0.02 23.99
C PRO A 534 2.01 -0.97 25.00
N LEU A 535 2.74 -1.34 26.05
CA LEU A 535 2.29 -2.25 27.12
C LEU A 535 2.04 -1.55 28.45
N ALA A 536 2.70 -0.42 28.71
CA ALA A 536 2.49 0.35 29.93
C ALA A 536 2.85 1.82 29.76
N VAL A 537 2.26 2.67 30.60
CA VAL A 537 2.53 4.11 30.68
C VAL A 537 2.91 4.46 32.12
N PHE A 538 4.01 5.17 32.27
CA PHE A 538 4.50 5.71 33.54
C PHE A 538 4.46 7.24 33.54
N SER A 539 4.18 7.85 34.68
CA SER A 539 4.30 9.29 34.86
C SER A 539 5.76 9.74 34.97
N SER A 540 5.99 11.05 34.88
CA SER A 540 7.28 11.69 35.17
C SER A 540 7.87 11.31 36.53
N ASN A 541 7.01 11.00 37.52
CA ASN A 541 7.39 10.59 38.87
C ASN A 541 7.63 9.07 39.01
N GLY A 542 7.56 8.30 37.92
CA GLY A 542 7.78 6.84 37.91
C GLY A 542 6.59 6.02 38.41
N LEU A 543 5.38 6.60 38.48
CA LEU A 543 4.16 5.86 38.83
C LEU A 543 3.55 5.22 37.58
N MET A 544 3.15 3.95 37.66
CA MET A 544 2.45 3.27 36.56
C MET A 544 1.00 3.76 36.50
N LEU A 545 0.64 4.42 35.39
CA LEU A 545 -0.70 5.00 35.16
C LEU A 545 -1.62 4.08 34.37
N LYS A 546 -1.04 3.26 33.48
CA LYS A 546 -1.76 2.34 32.61
C LYS A 546 -0.91 1.10 32.32
N GLN A 547 -1.54 -0.06 32.28
CA GLN A 547 -0.98 -1.31 31.80
C GLN A 547 -1.99 -1.96 30.85
N ILE A 548 -1.49 -2.46 29.72
CA ILE A 548 -2.29 -3.10 28.68
C ILE A 548 -1.68 -4.47 28.37
N GLN A 549 -2.53 -5.49 28.20
CA GLN A 549 -2.10 -6.80 27.74
C GLN A 549 -2.87 -7.21 26.49
N TYR A 550 -2.12 -7.74 25.52
CA TYR A 550 -2.60 -8.09 24.19
C TYR A 550 -2.45 -9.58 23.93
N THR A 551 -3.40 -10.15 23.18
CA THR A 551 -3.20 -11.45 22.52
C THR A 551 -2.12 -11.30 21.44
N ALA A 552 -1.64 -12.42 20.89
CA ALA A 552 -0.62 -12.38 19.83
C ALA A 552 -1.10 -11.62 18.58
N TYR A 553 -2.40 -11.61 18.31
CA TYR A 553 -3.02 -10.89 17.19
C TYR A 553 -3.49 -9.47 17.56
N GLY A 554 -3.17 -8.97 18.75
CA GLY A 554 -3.40 -7.58 19.13
C GLY A 554 -4.76 -7.28 19.77
N GLU A 555 -5.55 -8.29 20.11
CA GLU A 555 -6.77 -8.09 20.89
C GLU A 555 -6.41 -7.76 22.34
N ILE A 556 -6.94 -6.64 22.87
CA ILE A 556 -6.74 -6.24 24.26
C ILE A 556 -7.63 -7.10 25.16
N TYR A 557 -7.03 -7.89 26.06
CA TYR A 557 -7.76 -8.69 27.04
C TYR A 557 -7.65 -8.16 28.48
N PHE A 558 -6.77 -7.18 28.71
CA PHE A 558 -6.65 -6.47 29.97
C PHE A 558 -6.19 -5.03 29.72
N ASP A 559 -6.85 -4.07 30.37
CA ASP A 559 -6.48 -2.65 30.41
C ASP A 559 -6.76 -2.12 31.82
N SER A 560 -5.74 -1.63 32.51
CA SER A 560 -5.85 -1.19 33.90
C SER A 560 -6.52 0.19 34.06
N ASN A 561 -6.61 1.00 33.00
CA ASN A 561 -7.14 2.36 33.07
C ASN A 561 -7.69 2.80 31.71
N LEU A 562 -8.98 2.59 31.48
CA LEU A 562 -9.67 2.91 30.21
C LEU A 562 -9.79 4.43 29.96
N ASP A 563 -9.73 5.25 31.00
CA ASP A 563 -9.87 6.71 30.89
C ASP A 563 -8.60 7.34 30.29
N PHE A 564 -7.45 6.70 30.49
CA PHE A 564 -6.20 7.09 29.85
C PHE A 564 -6.17 6.59 28.39
N GLN A 565 -6.45 7.50 27.47
CA GLN A 565 -6.49 7.21 26.04
C GLN A 565 -5.09 7.25 25.43
N LEU A 566 -4.62 6.11 24.92
CA LEU A 566 -3.40 6.02 24.14
C LEU A 566 -3.76 5.76 22.68
N VAL A 567 -3.43 6.70 21.80
CA VAL A 567 -3.83 6.63 20.38
C VAL A 567 -3.03 5.59 19.59
N ILE A 568 -1.76 5.39 19.94
CA ILE A 568 -0.89 4.38 19.34
C ILE A 568 -1.13 3.05 20.05
N GLY A 569 -1.41 2.00 19.29
CA GLY A 569 -1.72 0.68 19.79
C GLY A 569 -0.85 -0.42 19.19
N PHE A 570 -1.48 -1.55 18.88
CA PHE A 570 -0.81 -2.74 18.33
C PHE A 570 0.09 -2.39 17.13
N HIS A 571 1.34 -2.87 17.16
CA HIS A 571 2.35 -2.66 16.13
C HIS A 571 2.63 -1.18 15.76
N GLY A 572 2.33 -0.24 16.67
CA GLY A 572 2.53 1.20 16.43
C GLY A 572 1.46 1.86 15.56
N GLY A 573 0.38 1.14 15.20
CA GLY A 573 -0.73 1.71 14.43
C GLY A 573 -1.72 2.51 15.29
N LEU A 574 -2.60 3.27 14.64
CA LEU A 574 -3.62 4.07 15.33
C LEU A 574 -4.81 3.20 15.69
N TYR A 575 -4.98 2.88 16.99
CA TYR A 575 -6.04 2.01 17.48
C TYR A 575 -7.31 2.79 17.81
N ASP A 576 -8.45 2.32 17.30
CA ASP A 576 -9.76 2.86 17.64
C ASP A 576 -10.55 1.84 18.52
N PRO A 577 -10.85 2.19 19.78
CA PRO A 577 -11.48 1.26 20.71
C PRO A 577 -12.95 0.98 20.40
N LEU A 578 -13.65 1.83 19.63
CA LEU A 578 -15.04 1.58 19.23
C LEU A 578 -15.07 0.58 18.07
N THR A 579 -14.24 0.81 17.05
CA THR A 579 -14.25 -0.02 15.84
C THR A 579 -13.38 -1.26 15.96
N LYS A 580 -12.53 -1.36 17.00
CA LYS A 580 -11.55 -2.45 17.17
C LYS A 580 -10.70 -2.63 15.90
N LEU A 581 -10.36 -1.54 15.24
CA LEU A 581 -9.46 -1.52 14.09
C LEU A 581 -8.18 -0.79 14.48
N VAL A 582 -7.08 -1.19 13.85
CA VAL A 582 -5.79 -0.51 13.93
C VAL A 582 -5.43 -0.01 12.54
N HIS A 583 -5.26 1.29 12.40
CA HIS A 583 -4.96 1.92 11.12
C HIS A 583 -3.45 2.00 10.86
N PHE A 584 -3.04 1.54 9.67
CA PHE A 584 -1.67 1.52 9.18
C PHE A 584 -1.58 2.10 7.77
N GLY A 585 -1.22 3.38 7.63
CA GLY A 585 -1.03 3.99 6.31
C GLY A 585 -2.27 3.82 5.43
N GLU A 586 -2.18 2.98 4.39
CA GLU A 586 -3.30 2.70 3.48
C GLU A 586 -4.27 1.58 3.91
N ARG A 587 -3.99 0.83 4.98
CA ARG A 587 -4.81 -0.34 5.37
C ARG A 587 -5.22 -0.33 6.84
N ASP A 588 -6.39 -0.87 7.12
CA ASP A 588 -6.87 -1.11 8.48
C ASP A 588 -6.78 -2.60 8.83
N TYR A 589 -6.40 -2.89 10.07
CA TYR A 589 -6.26 -4.24 10.62
C TYR A 589 -7.37 -4.52 11.64
N ASP A 590 -8.10 -5.62 11.48
CA ASP A 590 -9.12 -6.06 12.44
C ASP A 590 -8.48 -6.96 13.51
N ILE A 591 -8.37 -6.44 14.73
CA ILE A 591 -7.76 -7.16 15.86
C ILE A 591 -8.60 -8.38 16.29
N MET A 592 -9.91 -8.40 16.00
CA MET A 592 -10.77 -9.52 16.36
C MET A 592 -10.56 -10.70 15.40
N ALA A 593 -10.50 -10.41 14.11
CA ALA A 593 -10.32 -11.42 13.06
C ALA A 593 -8.85 -11.80 12.81
N GLY A 594 -7.89 -10.99 13.30
CA GLY A 594 -6.46 -11.23 13.12
C GLY A 594 -5.97 -11.03 11.68
N ARG A 595 -6.58 -10.12 10.93
CA ARG A 595 -6.32 -9.92 9.48
C ARG A 595 -6.59 -8.50 9.00
N TRP A 596 -6.08 -8.17 7.81
CA TRP A 596 -6.40 -6.92 7.11
C TRP A 596 -7.88 -6.86 6.71
N THR A 597 -8.47 -5.67 6.72
CA THR A 597 -9.86 -5.43 6.30
C THR A 597 -10.02 -5.28 4.79
N THR A 598 -8.91 -5.15 4.06
CA THR A 598 -8.83 -4.94 2.62
C THR A 598 -7.73 -5.84 2.01
N PRO A 599 -7.88 -6.28 0.75
CA PRO A 599 -6.90 -7.17 0.11
C PRO A 599 -5.64 -6.41 -0.35
N ASP A 600 -4.45 -7.02 -0.20
CA ASP A 600 -3.20 -6.52 -0.84
C ASP A 600 -3.18 -6.88 -2.33
N ILE A 601 -3.50 -5.92 -3.19
CA ILE A 601 -3.47 -6.10 -4.66
C ILE A 601 -2.05 -6.06 -5.22
N GLU A 602 -1.11 -5.41 -4.54
CA GLU A 602 0.27 -5.24 -4.98
C GLU A 602 1.06 -6.56 -4.93
N VAL A 603 0.59 -7.55 -4.16
CA VAL A 603 1.15 -8.91 -4.14
C VAL A 603 1.29 -9.51 -5.54
N TRP A 604 0.36 -9.19 -6.44
CA TRP A 604 0.33 -9.71 -7.81
C TRP A 604 1.53 -9.28 -8.66
N LYS A 605 2.15 -8.13 -8.36
CA LYS A 605 3.39 -7.69 -9.03
C LYS A 605 4.59 -8.57 -8.67
N ARG A 606 4.61 -9.09 -7.43
CA ARG A 606 5.74 -9.80 -6.85
C ARG A 606 5.64 -11.30 -7.11
N ILE A 607 4.45 -11.88 -6.92
CA ILE A 607 4.26 -13.33 -6.90
C ILE A 607 4.51 -14.01 -8.25
N GLY A 608 4.33 -13.29 -9.36
CA GLY A 608 4.68 -13.79 -10.69
C GLY A 608 6.20 -13.90 -10.91
N LYS A 609 7.01 -13.14 -10.16
CA LYS A 609 8.48 -13.10 -10.30
C LYS A 609 9.20 -13.98 -9.28
N ASP A 610 8.72 -13.97 -8.03
CA ASP A 610 9.23 -14.83 -6.96
C ASP A 610 8.05 -15.58 -6.30
N PRO A 611 7.69 -16.76 -6.82
CA PRO A 611 6.57 -17.53 -6.31
C PRO A 611 6.80 -18.04 -4.89
N ALA A 612 5.84 -17.78 -4.01
CA ALA A 612 5.85 -18.14 -2.59
C ALA A 612 4.41 -18.37 -2.08
N PRO A 613 4.20 -18.91 -0.87
CA PRO A 613 2.89 -18.93 -0.23
C PRO A 613 2.41 -17.50 0.04
N PHE A 614 1.15 -17.22 -0.29
CA PHE A 614 0.53 -15.92 -0.05
C PHE A 614 -0.95 -16.05 0.28
N ASN A 615 -1.52 -14.97 0.82
CA ASN A 615 -2.95 -14.76 1.08
C ASN A 615 -3.19 -13.25 1.10
N LEU A 616 -4.29 -12.77 0.51
CA LEU A 616 -4.54 -11.34 0.31
C LEU A 616 -4.82 -10.58 1.63
N TYR A 617 -5.22 -11.27 2.70
CA TYR A 617 -5.67 -10.68 3.96
C TYR A 617 -4.78 -11.02 5.17
N MET A 618 -3.90 -12.03 5.06
CA MET A 618 -3.13 -12.50 6.20
C MET A 618 -2.19 -11.43 6.75
N PHE A 619 -2.11 -11.34 8.08
CA PHE A 619 -1.20 -10.41 8.74
C PHE A 619 0.15 -11.08 9.03
N ARG A 620 1.23 -10.50 8.49
CA ARG A 620 2.63 -10.93 8.69
C ARG A 620 2.84 -12.45 8.57
N ASN A 621 2.32 -13.08 7.51
CA ASN A 621 2.42 -14.52 7.26
C ASN A 621 1.96 -15.38 8.45
N ASN A 622 0.95 -14.91 9.21
CA ASN A 622 0.45 -15.53 10.44
C ASN A 622 1.48 -15.66 11.56
N ASN A 623 2.50 -14.81 11.56
CA ASN A 623 3.49 -14.69 12.63
C ASN A 623 3.54 -13.24 13.16
N PRO A 624 2.51 -12.81 13.91
CA PRO A 624 2.42 -11.42 14.38
C PRO A 624 3.48 -11.07 15.44
N ALA A 625 4.02 -12.04 16.19
CA ALA A 625 4.98 -11.77 17.26
C ALA A 625 6.40 -11.47 16.75
N SER A 626 6.73 -11.84 15.50
CA SER A 626 8.10 -11.81 14.99
C SER A 626 8.32 -10.76 13.90
N LYS A 627 9.52 -10.15 13.90
CA LYS A 627 10.07 -9.43 12.76
C LYS A 627 11.21 -10.27 12.16
N ILE A 628 10.87 -11.11 11.19
CA ILE A 628 11.86 -11.94 10.49
C ILE A 628 12.64 -11.05 9.53
N HIS A 629 13.96 -10.96 9.71
CA HIS A 629 14.85 -10.26 8.79
C HIS A 629 15.18 -11.17 7.60
N ASP A 630 15.10 -10.63 6.38
CA ASP A 630 15.60 -11.35 5.21
C ASP A 630 17.13 -11.28 5.21
N VAL A 631 17.79 -12.44 5.22
CA VAL A 631 19.25 -12.52 5.19
C VAL A 631 19.79 -12.01 3.85
N LYS A 632 18.99 -12.06 2.78
CA LYS A 632 19.36 -11.57 1.44
C LYS A 632 19.72 -10.08 1.45
N ASP A 633 19.07 -9.29 2.30
CA ASP A 633 19.35 -7.85 2.43
C ASP A 633 20.81 -7.55 2.83
N TYR A 634 21.45 -8.47 3.57
CA TYR A 634 22.83 -8.33 4.05
C TYR A 634 23.89 -8.72 3.01
N ILE A 635 23.50 -9.33 1.90
CA ILE A 635 24.41 -9.69 0.80
C ILE A 635 24.19 -8.82 -0.44
N THR A 636 23.03 -8.17 -0.54
CA THR A 636 22.71 -7.26 -1.65
C THR A 636 22.98 -5.79 -1.34
N ASP A 637 23.08 -5.41 -0.06
CA ASP A 637 23.24 -4.01 0.33
C ASP A 637 24.16 -3.84 1.56
N VAL A 638 25.25 -3.08 1.40
CA VAL A 638 26.15 -2.70 2.49
C VAL A 638 25.44 -1.83 3.52
N ASN A 639 24.45 -1.04 3.08
CA ASN A 639 23.69 -0.18 3.97
C ASN A 639 22.94 -0.99 5.04
N SER A 640 22.50 -2.21 4.74
CA SER A 640 21.91 -3.13 5.73
C SER A 640 22.85 -3.40 6.91
N TRP A 641 24.15 -3.59 6.63
CA TRP A 641 25.16 -3.71 7.68
C TRP A 641 25.34 -2.40 8.42
N LEU A 642 25.57 -1.29 7.72
CA LEU A 642 25.80 0.02 8.32
C LEU A 642 24.66 0.42 9.27
N VAL A 643 23.40 0.26 8.85
CA VAL A 643 22.21 0.49 9.67
C VAL A 643 22.19 -0.40 10.92
N THR A 644 22.60 -1.67 10.81
CA THR A 644 22.70 -2.58 11.97
C THR A 644 23.73 -2.07 13.00
N PHE A 645 24.78 -1.38 12.54
CA PHE A 645 25.77 -0.72 13.40
C PHE A 645 25.35 0.71 13.82
N GLY A 646 24.13 1.11 13.49
CA GLY A 646 23.54 2.41 13.79
C GLY A 646 23.99 3.54 12.88
N PHE A 647 24.69 3.28 11.78
CA PHE A 647 25.01 4.32 10.80
C PHE A 647 23.75 4.75 10.05
N HIS A 648 23.62 6.05 9.83
CA HIS A 648 22.52 6.64 9.08
C HIS A 648 23.10 7.51 7.98
N LEU A 649 23.57 6.85 6.91
CA LEU A 649 24.25 7.54 5.80
C LEU A 649 23.37 8.58 5.10
N HIS A 650 22.04 8.45 5.13
CA HIS A 650 21.11 9.49 4.65
C HIS A 650 21.24 10.83 5.39
N ASN A 651 21.77 10.83 6.62
CA ASN A 651 22.08 12.06 7.36
C ASN A 651 23.49 12.58 7.03
N ALA A 652 24.43 11.74 6.59
CA ALA A 652 25.81 12.15 6.32
C ALA A 652 26.06 12.48 4.83
N ILE A 653 25.31 11.84 3.94
CA ILE A 653 25.47 11.90 2.48
C ILE A 653 24.12 12.33 1.86
N PRO A 654 24.00 13.57 1.37
CA PRO A 654 22.78 14.05 0.73
C PRO A 654 22.34 13.16 -0.43
N GLY A 655 21.05 12.81 -0.46
CA GLY A 655 20.45 11.94 -1.48
C GLY A 655 20.63 10.44 -1.23
N PHE A 656 21.35 10.03 -0.18
CA PHE A 656 21.45 8.61 0.17
C PHE A 656 20.08 8.08 0.68
N PRO A 657 19.64 6.87 0.27
CA PRO A 657 18.31 6.37 0.61
C PRO A 657 18.06 6.22 2.12
N VAL A 658 16.87 6.65 2.56
CA VAL A 658 16.38 6.44 3.93
C VAL A 658 15.97 4.97 4.10
N PRO A 659 16.45 4.25 5.13
CA PRO A 659 16.00 2.88 5.40
C PRO A 659 14.54 2.85 5.85
N LYS A 660 13.82 1.78 5.48
CA LYS A 660 12.40 1.60 5.85
C LYS A 660 12.29 0.70 7.08
N PHE A 661 11.70 1.20 8.16
CA PHE A 661 11.58 0.45 9.43
C PHE A 661 10.13 0.08 9.83
N ASP A 662 9.15 0.82 9.31
CA ASP A 662 7.75 0.78 9.78
C ASP A 662 6.87 -0.15 8.94
N LEU A 663 5.80 -0.67 9.57
CA LEU A 663 4.76 -1.46 8.91
C LEU A 663 3.79 -0.62 8.07
N THR A 664 3.85 0.71 8.19
CA THR A 664 2.97 1.61 7.44
C THR A 664 3.35 1.61 5.97
N GLU A 665 2.43 1.16 5.11
CA GLU A 665 2.55 1.31 3.67
C GLU A 665 2.15 2.75 3.29
N PRO A 666 3.09 3.57 2.77
CA PRO A 666 2.76 4.92 2.31
C PRO A 666 1.98 4.85 1.01
N SER A 667 1.07 5.81 0.81
CA SER A 667 0.30 5.88 -0.42
C SER A 667 1.13 6.25 -1.63
N TYR A 668 0.62 5.90 -2.82
CA TYR A 668 1.29 6.22 -4.08
C TYR A 668 1.62 7.71 -4.20
N GLU A 669 0.66 8.59 -3.90
CA GLU A 669 0.93 10.03 -3.94
C GLU A 669 1.86 10.53 -2.84
N LEU A 670 1.88 9.88 -1.66
CA LEU A 670 2.81 10.23 -0.61
C LEU A 670 4.24 9.93 -1.08
N VAL A 671 4.46 8.75 -1.67
CA VAL A 671 5.74 8.38 -2.27
C VAL A 671 6.12 9.35 -3.39
N LYS A 672 5.20 9.65 -4.32
CA LYS A 672 5.44 10.63 -5.39
C LYS A 672 5.72 12.05 -4.89
N SER A 673 5.17 12.44 -3.73
CA SER A 673 5.42 13.77 -3.16
C SER A 673 6.84 13.92 -2.59
N GLN A 674 7.46 12.81 -2.20
CA GLN A 674 8.84 12.78 -1.67
C GLN A 674 9.89 12.59 -2.77
N GLN A 675 9.51 11.98 -3.88
CA GLN A 675 10.42 11.64 -4.97
C GLN A 675 10.66 12.83 -5.90
N TRP A 676 11.86 13.41 -5.80
CA TRP A 676 12.35 14.43 -6.74
C TRP A 676 12.83 13.84 -8.07
N GLU A 677 13.32 12.59 -8.05
CA GLU A 677 14.00 11.92 -9.17
C GLU A 677 13.06 11.27 -10.20
N ASP A 678 11.76 11.33 -9.99
CA ASP A 678 10.76 10.64 -10.81
C ASP A 678 10.44 11.32 -12.15
N ILE A 679 11.29 12.26 -12.58
CA ILE A 679 11.31 12.73 -13.96
C ILE A 679 12.07 11.63 -14.73
N PRO A 680 11.39 10.72 -15.47
CA PRO A 680 12.12 9.81 -16.34
C PRO A 680 12.98 10.69 -17.23
N PRO A 681 14.28 10.43 -17.27
CA PRO A 681 15.22 11.37 -17.87
C PRO A 681 14.89 11.52 -19.36
N ILE A 682 14.24 12.64 -19.66
CA ILE A 682 13.63 13.00 -20.95
C ILE A 682 14.75 13.24 -21.96
N SER A 683 15.91 13.70 -21.48
CA SER A 683 17.13 13.87 -22.26
C SER A 683 18.24 12.89 -21.87
N GLY A 684 19.14 12.62 -22.82
CA GLY A 684 20.35 11.83 -22.53
C GLY A 684 21.24 12.45 -21.44
N VAL A 685 21.20 13.79 -21.28
CA VAL A 685 21.92 14.48 -20.20
C VAL A 685 21.33 14.13 -18.83
N GLN A 686 20.01 14.16 -18.69
CA GLN A 686 19.35 13.76 -17.43
C GLN A 686 19.64 12.28 -17.09
N GLN A 687 19.69 11.41 -18.11
CA GLN A 687 20.06 9.99 -17.92
C GLN A 687 21.49 9.89 -17.38
N GLN A 688 22.40 10.68 -17.93
CA GLN A 688 23.79 10.70 -17.52
C GLN A 688 23.95 11.24 -16.09
N VAL A 689 23.23 12.29 -15.72
CA VAL A 689 23.22 12.83 -14.34
C VAL A 689 22.69 11.77 -13.36
N ALA A 690 21.56 11.13 -13.66
CA ALA A 690 21.01 10.06 -12.81
C ALA A 690 21.98 8.87 -12.67
N ARG A 691 22.66 8.48 -13.76
CA ARG A 691 23.69 7.44 -13.72
C ARG A 691 24.88 7.85 -12.85
N GLN A 692 25.34 9.10 -12.95
CA GLN A 692 26.43 9.63 -12.14
C GLN A 692 26.06 9.73 -10.66
N ALA A 693 24.85 10.22 -10.34
CA ALA A 693 24.34 10.27 -8.97
C ALA A 693 24.24 8.85 -8.37
N LYS A 694 23.68 7.89 -9.10
CA LYS A 694 23.62 6.49 -8.68
C LYS A 694 25.01 5.88 -8.47
N ALA A 695 25.96 6.16 -9.37
CA ALA A 695 27.33 5.69 -9.26
C ALA A 695 28.10 6.36 -8.10
N PHE A 696 27.75 7.60 -7.75
CA PHE A 696 28.34 8.32 -6.62
C PHE A 696 27.84 7.78 -5.27
N LEU A 697 26.56 7.43 -5.19
CA LEU A 697 25.94 6.90 -3.98
C LEU A 697 26.18 5.38 -3.78
N SER A 698 26.66 4.66 -4.80
CA SER A 698 26.92 3.22 -4.68
C SER A 698 28.17 2.93 -3.83
N LEU A 699 28.01 2.11 -2.79
CA LEU A 699 29.11 1.59 -1.97
C LEU A 699 29.58 0.24 -2.52
N GLY A 700 30.72 0.25 -3.21
CA GLY A 700 31.31 -0.95 -3.80
C GLY A 700 30.53 -1.49 -5.02
N LYS A 701 31.10 -2.50 -5.69
CA LYS A 701 30.40 -3.31 -6.69
C LYS A 701 30.02 -4.64 -6.05
N MET A 702 28.96 -4.65 -5.24
CA MET A 702 28.41 -5.93 -4.77
C MET A 702 27.92 -6.73 -5.97
N ALA A 703 28.31 -8.00 -6.03
CA ALA A 703 27.90 -8.87 -7.13
C ALA A 703 26.38 -8.95 -7.18
N GLU A 704 25.82 -8.93 -8.39
CA GLU A 704 24.38 -9.10 -8.60
C GLU A 704 24.00 -10.51 -8.13
N VAL A 705 23.37 -10.60 -6.96
CA VAL A 705 22.89 -11.84 -6.35
C VAL A 705 21.75 -12.40 -7.20
N GLN A 706 22.03 -13.41 -8.01
CA GLN A 706 21.02 -14.08 -8.86
C GLN A 706 20.42 -15.27 -8.12
N VAL A 707 19.26 -15.05 -7.49
CA VAL A 707 18.47 -16.11 -6.84
C VAL A 707 17.68 -16.92 -7.88
N SER A 708 17.29 -16.30 -9.00
CA SER A 708 16.57 -16.94 -10.11
C SER A 708 17.11 -16.49 -11.48
N ARG A 709 16.63 -17.10 -12.56
CA ARG A 709 17.08 -16.83 -13.94
C ARG A 709 17.01 -15.34 -14.25
N ARG A 710 18.09 -14.80 -14.85
CA ARG A 710 18.15 -13.42 -15.34
C ARG A 710 17.03 -13.17 -16.34
N LYS A 711 15.92 -12.55 -15.91
CA LYS A 711 14.92 -12.00 -16.82
C LYS A 711 15.56 -10.83 -17.59
N SER A 712 15.22 -10.69 -18.87
CA SER A 712 15.82 -9.68 -19.74
C SER A 712 15.59 -8.28 -19.14
N SER A 713 16.63 -7.44 -19.17
CA SER A 713 16.62 -6.08 -18.60
C SER A 713 15.70 -5.09 -19.33
N GLY A 714 14.78 -5.57 -20.17
CA GLY A 714 13.83 -4.79 -20.96
C GLY A 714 12.36 -5.02 -20.60
N GLU A 715 12.06 -5.84 -19.59
CA GLU A 715 10.67 -6.11 -19.20
C GLU A 715 10.07 -4.91 -18.44
N LYS A 716 9.03 -4.31 -19.01
CA LYS A 716 8.32 -3.16 -18.42
C LYS A 716 7.63 -3.59 -17.12
N SER A 717 8.02 -3.00 -15.99
CA SER A 717 7.56 -3.40 -14.65
C SER A 717 6.05 -3.21 -14.41
N TRP A 718 5.39 -2.37 -15.22
CA TRP A 718 3.96 -2.09 -15.16
C TRP A 718 3.11 -3.04 -16.03
N LEU A 719 3.71 -3.99 -16.74
CA LEU A 719 3.03 -5.10 -17.40
C LEU A 719 3.04 -6.30 -16.44
N TRP A 720 1.95 -6.48 -15.68
CA TRP A 720 1.96 -7.43 -14.56
C TRP A 720 1.72 -8.86 -15.00
N PHE A 721 0.87 -9.06 -16.01
CA PHE A 721 0.27 -10.35 -16.33
C PHE A 721 0.52 -10.75 -17.78
N ALA A 722 0.10 -11.98 -18.09
CA ALA A 722 0.08 -12.51 -19.45
C ALA A 722 -0.64 -11.56 -20.40
N THR A 723 0.02 -11.18 -21.50
CA THR A 723 -0.59 -10.26 -22.47
C THR A 723 -1.50 -11.01 -23.43
N VAL A 724 -2.73 -10.51 -23.55
CA VAL A 724 -3.74 -11.04 -24.46
C VAL A 724 -3.52 -10.47 -25.86
N LYS A 725 -3.93 -11.20 -26.89
CA LYS A 725 -3.92 -10.69 -28.26
C LYS A 725 -4.73 -9.38 -28.33
N SER A 726 -4.25 -8.40 -29.10
CA SER A 726 -4.88 -7.09 -29.23
C SER A 726 -5.72 -7.00 -30.50
N LEU A 727 -6.77 -6.18 -30.47
CA LEU A 727 -7.49 -5.73 -31.67
C LEU A 727 -6.54 -5.04 -32.66
N ILE A 728 -5.55 -4.32 -32.14
CA ILE A 728 -4.46 -3.70 -32.92
C ILE A 728 -3.31 -4.70 -32.97
N GLY A 729 -3.40 -5.63 -33.92
CA GLY A 729 -2.46 -6.73 -34.05
C GLY A 729 -1.07 -6.33 -34.51
N LYS A 730 -0.15 -7.30 -34.50
CA LYS A 730 1.23 -7.13 -34.95
C LYS A 730 1.26 -6.57 -36.37
N GLY A 731 2.09 -5.55 -36.60
CA GLY A 731 2.24 -4.91 -37.91
C GLY A 731 1.25 -3.78 -38.19
N VAL A 732 0.32 -3.47 -37.27
CA VAL A 732 -0.57 -2.31 -37.38
C VAL A 732 -0.05 -1.15 -36.51
N MET A 733 0.12 0.01 -37.12
CA MET A 733 0.32 1.28 -36.44
C MET A 733 -1.04 1.92 -36.19
N LEU A 734 -1.26 2.37 -34.96
CA LEU A 734 -2.40 3.21 -34.56
C LEU A 734 -1.84 4.46 -33.89
N ALA A 735 -2.16 5.63 -34.43
CA ALA A 735 -1.85 6.92 -33.84
C ALA A 735 -3.15 7.70 -33.61
N VAL A 736 -3.27 8.29 -32.43
CA VAL A 736 -4.35 9.22 -32.08
C VAL A 736 -3.71 10.55 -31.76
N ASN A 737 -4.00 11.58 -32.56
CA ASN A 737 -3.45 12.92 -32.37
C ASN A 737 -4.58 13.94 -32.40
N GLN A 738 -4.80 14.63 -31.27
CA GLN A 738 -5.90 15.58 -31.08
C GLN A 738 -7.26 14.96 -31.47
N GLY A 739 -7.51 13.74 -30.98
CA GLY A 739 -8.66 12.90 -31.33
C GLY A 739 -8.61 12.27 -32.73
N LYS A 740 -7.84 12.76 -33.71
CA LYS A 740 -7.83 12.17 -35.06
C LYS A 740 -7.04 10.86 -35.10
N VAL A 741 -7.67 9.82 -35.62
CA VAL A 741 -7.07 8.48 -35.76
C VAL A 741 -6.42 8.32 -37.12
N GLN A 742 -5.17 7.87 -37.11
CA GLN A 742 -4.44 7.42 -38.30
C GLN A 742 -3.96 6.00 -38.08
N THR A 743 -4.09 5.18 -39.11
CA THR A 743 -3.56 3.81 -39.11
C THR A 743 -2.62 3.62 -40.28
N ASN A 744 -1.62 2.76 -40.09
CA ASN A 744 -0.77 2.27 -41.17
C ASN A 744 -0.49 0.78 -40.94
N VAL A 745 -0.31 0.05 -42.03
CA VAL A 745 -0.24 -1.41 -42.00
C VAL A 745 1.04 -1.86 -42.68
N LEU A 746 1.81 -2.69 -41.98
CA LEU A 746 3.01 -3.34 -42.50
C LEU A 746 2.67 -4.70 -43.10
N ASN A 747 3.52 -5.21 -44.00
CA ASN A 747 3.32 -6.48 -44.69
C ASN A 747 3.17 -7.72 -43.76
N ILE A 748 3.59 -7.61 -42.49
CA ILE A 748 3.44 -8.68 -41.49
C ILE A 748 2.05 -8.72 -40.83
N ALA A 749 1.19 -7.72 -41.09
CA ALA A 749 -0.14 -7.66 -40.51
C ALA A 749 -1.06 -8.72 -41.12
N ASN A 750 -1.79 -9.43 -40.25
CA ASN A 750 -2.85 -10.35 -40.67
C ASN A 750 -4.03 -9.58 -41.27
N GLU A 751 -4.68 -10.12 -42.32
CA GLU A 751 -5.85 -9.55 -42.98
C GLU A 751 -6.93 -9.00 -42.03
N ASP A 752 -7.23 -9.69 -40.94
CA ASP A 752 -8.24 -9.26 -39.98
C ASP A 752 -7.80 -8.00 -39.21
N CYS A 753 -6.52 -7.87 -38.91
CA CYS A 753 -5.95 -6.65 -38.33
C CYS A 753 -5.94 -5.51 -39.35
N ILE A 754 -5.79 -5.80 -40.65
CA ILE A 754 -5.91 -4.82 -41.74
C ILE A 754 -7.35 -4.30 -41.81
N LYS A 755 -8.36 -5.18 -41.70
CA LYS A 755 -9.78 -4.79 -41.66
C LYS A 755 -10.07 -3.87 -40.48
N VAL A 756 -9.61 -4.22 -39.27
CA VAL A 756 -9.76 -3.36 -38.08
C VAL A 756 -9.06 -2.00 -38.28
N ALA A 757 -7.84 -1.99 -38.82
CA ALA A 757 -7.11 -0.76 -39.11
C ALA A 757 -7.88 0.15 -40.09
N ALA A 758 -8.41 -0.42 -41.19
CA ALA A 758 -9.20 0.32 -42.17
C ALA A 758 -10.45 0.96 -41.56
N VAL A 759 -11.17 0.22 -40.71
CA VAL A 759 -12.36 0.71 -40.00
C VAL A 759 -12.01 1.84 -39.02
N LEU A 760 -10.84 1.80 -38.37
CA LEU A 760 -10.41 2.88 -37.48
C LEU A 760 -9.80 4.09 -38.20
N ASN A 761 -9.25 3.90 -39.40
CA ASN A 761 -8.53 4.95 -40.11
C ASN A 761 -9.42 6.16 -40.40
N ASN A 762 -8.92 7.38 -40.13
CA ASN A 762 -9.66 8.64 -40.27
C ASN A 762 -10.90 8.78 -39.36
N ALA A 763 -11.08 7.90 -38.37
CA ALA A 763 -12.05 8.13 -37.31
C ALA A 763 -11.57 9.26 -36.37
N TYR A 764 -12.49 9.76 -35.55
CA TYR A 764 -12.18 10.67 -34.46
C TYR A 764 -12.49 9.98 -33.12
N TYR A 765 -11.47 9.82 -32.29
CA TYR A 765 -11.54 9.26 -30.95
C TYR A 765 -12.12 10.28 -29.95
N LEU A 766 -13.02 9.81 -29.11
CA LEU A 766 -13.60 10.60 -28.04
C LEU A 766 -12.72 10.53 -26.79
N GLU A 767 -11.73 11.42 -26.73
CA GLU A 767 -10.81 11.55 -25.59
C GLU A 767 -11.58 11.73 -24.27
N ASN A 768 -11.11 11.06 -23.21
CA ASN A 768 -11.70 11.06 -21.85
C ASN A 768 -13.15 10.55 -21.74
N LEU A 769 -13.71 10.00 -22.82
CA LEU A 769 -15.04 9.37 -22.84
C LEU A 769 -14.90 7.87 -23.12
N HIS A 770 -14.15 7.17 -22.29
CA HIS A 770 -14.05 5.71 -22.31
C HIS A 770 -14.45 5.18 -20.93
N PHE A 771 -15.09 4.01 -20.90
CA PHE A 771 -15.71 3.47 -19.69
C PHE A 771 -15.49 1.96 -19.59
N THR A 772 -15.61 1.42 -18.38
CA THR A 772 -15.68 -0.03 -18.20
C THR A 772 -17.15 -0.47 -18.18
N VAL A 773 -17.66 -0.94 -19.31
CA VAL A 773 -19.07 -1.32 -19.45
C VAL A 773 -19.17 -2.84 -19.47
N GLU A 774 -19.88 -3.41 -18.49
CA GLU A 774 -20.02 -4.87 -18.34
C GLU A 774 -18.68 -5.62 -18.34
N GLY A 775 -17.67 -5.03 -17.67
CA GLY A 775 -16.30 -5.59 -17.60
C GLY A 775 -15.43 -5.35 -18.84
N LYS A 776 -15.96 -4.71 -19.89
CA LYS A 776 -15.21 -4.38 -21.11
C LYS A 776 -14.67 -2.95 -21.05
N ASP A 777 -13.42 -2.78 -21.45
CA ASP A 777 -12.79 -1.51 -21.75
C ASP A 777 -13.35 -0.96 -23.06
N THR A 778 -14.31 -0.05 -22.96
CA THR A 778 -15.11 0.43 -24.08
C THR A 778 -14.65 1.81 -24.52
N HIS A 779 -14.19 1.89 -25.77
CA HIS A 779 -13.72 3.11 -26.42
C HIS A 779 -14.65 3.51 -27.56
N TYR A 780 -14.84 4.82 -27.75
CA TYR A 780 -15.78 5.35 -28.73
C TYR A 780 -15.08 6.22 -29.77
N PHE A 781 -15.43 5.98 -31.02
CA PHE A 781 -14.92 6.64 -32.20
C PHE A 781 -16.07 7.07 -33.11
N ILE A 782 -15.86 8.12 -33.89
CA ILE A 782 -16.83 8.61 -34.87
C ILE A 782 -16.22 8.74 -36.26
N LYS A 783 -17.01 8.39 -37.28
CA LYS A 783 -16.75 8.71 -38.69
C LYS A 783 -17.92 9.49 -39.27
N THR A 784 -17.61 10.62 -39.90
CA THR A 784 -18.61 11.45 -40.60
C THR A 784 -18.88 10.95 -42.02
N THR A 785 -18.04 10.06 -42.53
CA THR A 785 -18.22 9.41 -43.84
C THR A 785 -19.29 8.32 -43.78
N SER A 786 -19.70 7.86 -44.96
CA SER A 786 -20.68 6.79 -45.10
C SER A 786 -20.10 5.42 -44.72
N PRO A 787 -20.87 4.51 -44.08
CA PRO A 787 -20.33 3.24 -43.57
C PRO A 787 -20.08 2.17 -44.66
N GLU A 788 -20.58 2.34 -45.88
CA GLU A 788 -20.61 1.27 -46.90
C GLU A 788 -19.22 0.75 -47.29
N SER A 789 -18.21 1.62 -47.34
CA SER A 789 -16.81 1.22 -47.62
C SER A 789 -16.26 0.29 -46.52
N ASP A 790 -16.50 0.64 -45.26
CA ASP A 790 -16.00 -0.11 -44.11
C ASP A 790 -16.79 -1.42 -43.92
N LEU A 791 -18.11 -1.38 -44.12
CA LEU A 791 -18.97 -2.57 -44.11
C LEU A 791 -18.65 -3.54 -45.26
N GLY A 792 -18.30 -3.01 -46.44
CA GLY A 792 -17.80 -3.80 -47.57
C GLY A 792 -16.48 -4.49 -47.25
N THR A 793 -15.56 -3.78 -46.59
CA THR A 793 -14.27 -4.32 -46.11
C THR A 793 -14.47 -5.46 -45.10
N LEU A 794 -15.43 -5.31 -44.18
CA LEU A 794 -15.80 -6.33 -43.20
C LEU A 794 -16.62 -7.50 -43.80
N ARG A 795 -17.17 -7.30 -44.99
CA ARG A 795 -18.17 -8.18 -45.62
C ARG A 795 -19.31 -8.50 -44.64
N LEU A 796 -19.88 -7.45 -44.04
CA LEU A 796 -20.93 -7.54 -43.03
C LEU A 796 -21.83 -6.29 -43.11
N THR A 797 -23.13 -6.48 -43.31
CA THR A 797 -24.10 -5.38 -43.42
C THR A 797 -24.89 -5.13 -42.13
N SER A 798 -25.18 -6.19 -41.37
CA SER A 798 -25.81 -6.15 -40.04
C SER A 798 -25.51 -7.45 -39.29
N GLY A 799 -25.71 -7.45 -37.96
CA GLY A 799 -25.53 -8.62 -37.13
C GLY A 799 -24.09 -8.80 -36.63
N ARG A 800 -23.74 -10.02 -36.20
CA ARG A 800 -22.45 -10.33 -35.58
C ARG A 800 -21.65 -11.31 -36.43
N LYS A 801 -20.34 -11.10 -36.54
CA LYS A 801 -19.38 -11.96 -37.24
C LYS A 801 -18.11 -12.11 -36.42
N ALA A 802 -17.62 -13.33 -36.25
CA ALA A 802 -16.27 -13.57 -35.74
C ALA A 802 -15.29 -13.61 -36.91
N LEU A 803 -14.20 -12.87 -36.81
CA LEU A 803 -13.05 -12.94 -37.71
C LEU A 803 -12.17 -14.16 -37.37
N GLU A 804 -11.27 -14.55 -38.25
CA GLU A 804 -10.45 -15.77 -38.09
C GLU A 804 -9.51 -15.69 -36.89
N ASN A 805 -9.03 -14.48 -36.58
CA ASN A 805 -8.22 -14.22 -35.40
C ASN A 805 -9.02 -14.16 -34.07
N GLY A 806 -10.33 -14.37 -34.11
CA GLY A 806 -11.24 -14.40 -32.96
C GLY A 806 -11.85 -13.05 -32.56
N ILE A 807 -11.62 -11.99 -33.36
CA ILE A 807 -12.26 -10.68 -33.15
C ILE A 807 -13.74 -10.77 -33.49
N ASN A 808 -14.60 -10.38 -32.55
CA ASN A 808 -16.02 -10.25 -32.79
C ASN A 808 -16.32 -8.85 -33.36
N VAL A 809 -17.02 -8.82 -34.49
CA VAL A 809 -17.50 -7.59 -35.10
C VAL A 809 -19.02 -7.62 -35.10
N THR A 810 -19.64 -6.61 -34.50
CA THR A 810 -21.10 -6.45 -34.47
C THR A 810 -21.47 -5.16 -35.18
N VAL A 811 -22.38 -5.24 -36.16
CA VAL A 811 -22.88 -4.08 -36.90
C VAL A 811 -24.36 -3.91 -36.57
N SER A 812 -24.69 -2.76 -35.99
CA SER A 812 -26.07 -2.33 -35.79
C SER A 812 -26.36 -1.11 -36.67
N GLN A 813 -27.54 -1.08 -37.27
CA GLN A 813 -27.97 0.04 -38.11
C GLN A 813 -29.34 0.51 -37.66
N SER A 814 -29.52 1.83 -37.62
CA SER A 814 -30.78 2.46 -37.28
C SER A 814 -31.04 3.65 -38.18
N THR A 815 -32.31 4.00 -38.33
CA THR A 815 -32.74 5.13 -39.16
C THR A 815 -33.67 5.99 -38.31
N THR A 816 -33.34 7.26 -38.10
CA THR A 816 -34.19 8.20 -37.36
C THR A 816 -34.27 9.54 -38.09
N VAL A 817 -35.35 10.29 -37.85
CA VAL A 817 -35.52 11.63 -38.41
C VAL A 817 -34.89 12.65 -37.46
N VAL A 818 -33.83 13.32 -37.89
CA VAL A 818 -33.14 14.38 -37.14
C VAL A 818 -33.30 15.68 -37.92
N ASN A 819 -33.84 16.72 -37.29
CA ASN A 819 -34.12 18.03 -37.91
C ASN A 819 -34.93 17.92 -39.22
N GLY A 820 -35.95 17.05 -39.25
CA GLY A 820 -36.82 16.84 -40.42
C GLY A 820 -36.20 16.06 -41.58
N ARG A 821 -34.98 15.52 -41.43
CA ARG A 821 -34.33 14.66 -42.43
C ARG A 821 -34.11 13.25 -41.88
N THR A 822 -34.43 12.24 -42.69
CA THR A 822 -34.13 10.84 -42.38
C THR A 822 -32.61 10.63 -42.44
N ARG A 823 -32.01 10.25 -41.31
CA ARG A 823 -30.58 10.00 -41.16
C ARG A 823 -30.37 8.54 -40.79
N ARG A 824 -29.45 7.87 -41.49
CA ARG A 824 -29.05 6.49 -41.19
C ARG A 824 -27.80 6.51 -40.34
N PHE A 825 -27.82 5.74 -39.27
CA PHE A 825 -26.70 5.54 -38.35
C PHE A 825 -26.25 4.09 -38.46
N ALA A 826 -24.95 3.89 -38.32
CA ALA A 826 -24.37 2.58 -38.12
C ALA A 826 -23.43 2.63 -36.92
N ASP A 827 -23.43 1.59 -36.11
CA ASP A 827 -22.43 1.36 -35.06
C ASP A 827 -21.72 0.04 -35.36
N VAL A 828 -20.40 0.11 -35.45
CA VAL A 828 -19.52 -1.04 -35.65
C VAL A 828 -18.75 -1.26 -34.36
N GLU A 829 -19.14 -2.28 -33.60
CA GLU A 829 -18.41 -2.75 -32.42
C GLU A 829 -17.38 -3.79 -32.84
N MET A 830 -16.12 -3.56 -32.51
CA MET A 830 -15.02 -4.54 -32.64
C MET A 830 -14.55 -4.93 -31.25
N GLN A 831 -14.69 -6.21 -30.90
CA GLN A 831 -14.45 -6.71 -29.55
C GLN A 831 -13.50 -7.90 -29.55
N TYR A 832 -12.51 -7.87 -28.65
CA TYR A 832 -11.63 -9.00 -28.37
C TYR A 832 -11.29 -9.04 -26.88
N GLY A 833 -11.62 -10.15 -26.21
CA GLY A 833 -11.46 -10.27 -24.77
C GLY A 833 -12.17 -9.13 -24.03
N ALA A 834 -11.45 -8.44 -23.15
CA ALA A 834 -11.96 -7.30 -22.38
C ALA A 834 -11.85 -5.95 -23.11
N LEU A 835 -11.45 -5.87 -24.39
CA LEU A 835 -11.38 -4.62 -25.14
C LEU A 835 -12.51 -4.52 -26.17
N ALA A 836 -13.22 -3.40 -26.19
CA ALA A 836 -14.28 -3.09 -27.15
C ALA A 836 -14.09 -1.70 -27.76
N LEU A 837 -14.10 -1.61 -29.09
CA LEU A 837 -14.00 -0.36 -29.85
C LEU A 837 -15.30 -0.15 -30.63
N HIS A 838 -16.00 0.94 -30.37
CA HIS A 838 -17.20 1.34 -31.11
C HIS A 838 -16.86 2.42 -32.13
N VAL A 839 -17.19 2.19 -33.40
CA VAL A 839 -17.08 3.21 -34.46
C VAL A 839 -18.47 3.56 -34.95
N ARG A 840 -18.92 4.76 -34.62
CA ARG A 840 -20.24 5.26 -35.00
C ARG A 840 -20.18 6.12 -36.26
N TYR A 841 -21.14 5.90 -37.15
CA TYR A 841 -21.27 6.59 -38.42
C TYR A 841 -22.53 7.45 -38.45
N GLY A 842 -22.45 8.54 -39.20
CA GLY A 842 -23.62 9.36 -39.50
C GLY A 842 -24.11 10.19 -38.31
N MET A 843 -23.27 10.52 -37.33
CA MET A 843 -23.55 11.54 -36.29
C MET A 843 -22.50 12.67 -36.36
N THR A 844 -22.80 13.82 -35.75
CA THR A 844 -21.76 14.81 -35.45
C THR A 844 -21.02 14.43 -34.18
N LEU A 845 -19.84 15.02 -33.97
CA LEU A 845 -19.03 14.79 -32.78
C LEU A 845 -19.79 15.13 -31.48
N ASP A 846 -20.47 16.27 -31.47
CA ASP A 846 -21.18 16.78 -30.29
C ASP A 846 -22.42 15.94 -29.96
N GLU A 847 -23.14 15.48 -30.99
CA GLU A 847 -24.28 14.56 -30.81
C GLU A 847 -23.84 13.25 -30.15
N GLU A 848 -22.71 12.68 -30.58
CA GLU A 848 -22.22 11.42 -30.02
C GLU A 848 -21.65 11.59 -28.61
N LYS A 849 -20.94 12.69 -28.33
CA LYS A 849 -20.50 13.04 -26.97
C LYS A 849 -21.69 13.15 -26.02
N ALA A 850 -22.73 13.89 -26.40
CA ALA A 850 -23.94 14.05 -25.59
C ALA A 850 -24.63 12.71 -25.33
N ARG A 851 -24.73 11.86 -26.35
CA ARG A 851 -25.33 10.52 -26.22
C ARG A 851 -24.56 9.62 -25.25
N ILE A 852 -23.22 9.59 -25.35
CA ILE A 852 -22.37 8.77 -24.48
C ILE A 852 -22.46 9.24 -23.03
N LEU A 853 -22.41 10.55 -22.80
CA LEU A 853 -22.57 11.14 -21.47
C LEU A 853 -23.94 10.84 -20.87
N GLU A 854 -25.01 10.87 -21.67
CA GLU A 854 -26.34 10.51 -21.20
C GLU A 854 -26.43 9.01 -20.85
N GLN A 855 -25.83 8.13 -21.65
CA GLN A 855 -25.75 6.71 -21.30
C GLN A 855 -24.92 6.46 -20.04
N ALA A 856 -23.81 7.18 -19.86
CA ALA A 856 -23.01 7.12 -18.64
C ALA A 856 -23.82 7.59 -17.43
N ARG A 857 -24.56 8.71 -17.56
CA ARG A 857 -25.47 9.22 -16.53
C ARG A 857 -26.52 8.19 -16.15
N GLN A 858 -27.14 7.52 -17.11
CA GLN A 858 -28.13 6.48 -16.84
C GLN A 858 -27.55 5.31 -16.04
N ARG A 859 -26.31 4.89 -16.36
CA ARG A 859 -25.60 3.87 -15.56
C ARG A 859 -25.30 4.36 -14.14
N ALA A 860 -24.78 5.58 -13.99
CA ALA A 860 -24.47 6.18 -12.69
C ALA A 860 -25.73 6.28 -11.82
N LEU A 861 -26.84 6.79 -12.36
CA LEU A 861 -28.11 6.93 -11.67
C LEU A 861 -28.72 5.57 -11.30
N SER A 862 -28.74 4.63 -12.24
CA SER A 862 -29.29 3.29 -11.98
C SER A 862 -28.52 2.58 -10.87
N SER A 863 -27.19 2.64 -10.90
CA SER A 863 -26.33 2.05 -9.86
C SER A 863 -26.45 2.79 -8.53
N ALA A 864 -26.51 4.13 -8.52
CA ALA A 864 -26.72 4.91 -7.30
C ALA A 864 -28.06 4.56 -6.62
N TRP A 865 -29.16 4.56 -7.38
CA TRP A 865 -30.48 4.20 -6.85
C TRP A 865 -30.55 2.75 -6.37
N ALA A 866 -29.96 1.81 -7.10
CA ALA A 866 -29.92 0.40 -6.70
C ALA A 866 -29.14 0.21 -5.38
N ARG A 867 -28.00 0.89 -5.21
CA ARG A 867 -27.23 0.86 -3.97
C ARG A 867 -27.99 1.49 -2.81
N GLU A 868 -28.66 2.61 -3.04
CA GLU A 868 -29.47 3.27 -2.01
C GLU A 868 -30.66 2.42 -1.59
N GLN A 869 -31.35 1.79 -2.55
CA GLN A 869 -32.43 0.84 -2.27
C GLN A 869 -31.91 -0.35 -1.46
N GLN A 870 -30.74 -0.88 -1.79
CA GLN A 870 -30.12 -1.99 -1.07
C GLN A 870 -29.74 -1.60 0.36
N ARG A 871 -29.18 -0.41 0.58
CA ARG A 871 -28.90 0.13 1.93
C ARG A 871 -30.16 0.17 2.78
N VAL A 872 -31.25 0.73 2.26
CA VAL A 872 -32.53 0.78 2.98
C VAL A 872 -33.09 -0.62 3.25
N ARG A 873 -32.95 -1.56 2.30
CA ARG A 873 -33.35 -2.97 2.48
C ARG A 873 -32.56 -3.66 3.59
N ASP A 874 -31.27 -3.35 3.70
CA ASP A 874 -30.38 -3.88 4.73
C ASP A 874 -30.54 -3.15 6.09
N GLY A 875 -31.43 -2.16 6.18
CA GLY A 875 -31.61 -1.33 7.37
C GLY A 875 -30.39 -0.46 7.69
N GLU A 876 -29.58 -0.14 6.68
CA GLU A 876 -28.45 0.79 6.75
C GLU A 876 -28.93 2.24 6.67
N GLU A 877 -28.09 3.15 7.15
CA GLU A 877 -28.29 4.57 6.86
C GLU A 877 -28.09 4.81 5.36
N GLY A 878 -29.03 5.55 4.78
CA GLY A 878 -28.94 5.98 3.38
C GLY A 878 -27.83 7.00 3.16
N ALA A 879 -27.43 7.20 1.90
CA ALA A 879 -26.63 8.37 1.50
C ALA A 879 -27.32 9.70 1.87
N ARG A 880 -28.65 9.65 2.08
CA ARG A 880 -29.46 10.74 2.59
C ARG A 880 -30.39 10.25 3.70
N LEU A 881 -30.80 11.16 4.58
CA LEU A 881 -31.88 10.93 5.54
C LEU A 881 -33.23 10.90 4.81
N TRP A 882 -33.78 9.69 4.65
CA TRP A 882 -35.11 9.44 4.10
C TRP A 882 -36.16 9.32 5.21
N THR A 883 -37.32 9.93 5.01
CA THR A 883 -38.51 9.68 5.85
C THR A 883 -39.04 8.26 5.64
N GLU A 884 -39.84 7.75 6.58
CA GLU A 884 -40.41 6.39 6.46
C GLU A 884 -41.30 6.21 5.22
N GLY A 885 -42.01 7.26 4.79
CA GLY A 885 -42.76 7.25 3.54
C GLY A 885 -41.85 7.13 2.31
N GLU A 886 -40.76 7.90 2.28
CA GLU A 886 -39.77 7.87 1.21
C GLU A 886 -39.02 6.54 1.17
N LYS A 887 -38.67 5.95 2.33
CA LYS A 887 -38.08 4.60 2.40
C LYS A 887 -38.99 3.54 1.79
N ARG A 888 -40.29 3.55 2.13
CA ARG A 888 -41.27 2.62 1.54
C ARG A 888 -41.37 2.80 0.02
N GLN A 889 -41.34 4.04 -0.45
CA GLN A 889 -41.34 4.34 -1.87
C GLN A 889 -40.08 3.85 -2.58
N LEU A 890 -38.91 4.07 -1.99
CA LEU A 890 -37.64 3.58 -2.51
C LEU A 890 -37.62 2.04 -2.59
N LEU A 891 -38.14 1.35 -1.57
CA LEU A 891 -38.22 -0.11 -1.56
C LEU A 891 -39.18 -0.66 -2.63
N SER A 892 -40.31 0.01 -2.88
CA SER A 892 -41.32 -0.47 -3.84
C SER A 892 -41.03 -0.08 -5.30
N ALA A 893 -40.56 1.15 -5.53
CA ALA A 893 -40.39 1.73 -6.87
C ALA A 893 -38.92 1.86 -7.30
N GLY A 894 -37.96 1.65 -6.40
CA GLY A 894 -36.52 1.82 -6.66
C GLY A 894 -36.06 3.27 -6.76
N LYS A 895 -36.97 4.24 -6.59
CA LYS A 895 -36.71 5.69 -6.60
C LYS A 895 -37.70 6.39 -5.67
N VAL A 896 -37.38 7.63 -5.30
CA VAL A 896 -38.25 8.50 -4.47
C VAL A 896 -38.79 9.65 -5.32
N GLN A 897 -40.10 9.90 -5.27
CA GLN A 897 -40.73 10.95 -6.07
C GLN A 897 -40.27 12.34 -5.60
N GLY A 898 -39.98 13.23 -6.55
CA GLY A 898 -39.47 14.58 -6.28
C GLY A 898 -37.96 14.65 -6.06
N TYR A 899 -37.26 13.52 -6.04
CA TYR A 899 -35.81 13.44 -5.98
C TYR A 899 -35.23 12.96 -7.31
N ASP A 900 -34.10 13.53 -7.67
CA ASP A 900 -33.26 13.03 -8.77
C ASP A 900 -31.78 13.03 -8.35
N GLY A 901 -30.96 12.30 -9.09
CA GLY A 901 -29.52 12.26 -8.90
C GLY A 901 -28.81 13.36 -9.68
N TYR A 902 -27.90 14.05 -9.00
CA TYR A 902 -27.06 15.09 -9.56
C TYR A 902 -25.59 14.78 -9.30
N TYR A 903 -24.72 15.13 -10.24
CA TYR A 903 -23.29 14.97 -10.03
C TYR A 903 -22.77 15.91 -8.96
N VAL A 904 -21.86 15.44 -8.10
CA VAL A 904 -21.14 16.29 -7.14
C VAL A 904 -20.03 17.05 -7.86
N LEU A 905 -19.09 16.32 -8.48
CA LEU A 905 -18.08 16.84 -9.39
C LEU A 905 -18.67 16.98 -10.80
N SER A 906 -18.49 18.15 -11.41
CA SER A 906 -19.00 18.48 -12.76
C SER A 906 -18.44 17.54 -13.82
N VAL A 907 -19.32 16.91 -14.60
CA VAL A 907 -18.95 16.01 -15.71
C VAL A 907 -18.48 16.78 -16.95
N GLU A 908 -18.73 18.08 -17.01
CA GLU A 908 -18.15 18.96 -18.03
C GLU A 908 -16.63 19.11 -17.84
N GLN A 909 -16.17 19.09 -16.58
CA GLN A 909 -14.74 19.12 -16.23
C GLN A 909 -14.13 17.72 -16.11
N TYR A 910 -14.91 16.76 -15.61
CA TYR A 910 -14.49 15.39 -15.33
C TYR A 910 -15.40 14.36 -16.02
N PRO A 911 -15.42 14.31 -17.36
CA PRO A 911 -16.24 13.36 -18.12
C PRO A 911 -15.94 11.89 -17.78
N GLU A 912 -14.73 11.59 -17.30
CA GLU A 912 -14.31 10.26 -16.86
C GLU A 912 -15.11 9.78 -15.64
N LEU A 913 -15.77 10.67 -14.89
CA LEU A 913 -16.62 10.34 -13.75
C LEU A 913 -18.12 10.22 -14.12
N ALA A 914 -18.48 10.34 -15.39
CA ALA A 914 -19.88 10.37 -15.82
C ALA A 914 -20.66 9.08 -15.52
N ASP A 915 -20.01 7.92 -15.43
CA ASP A 915 -20.64 6.66 -15.06
C ASP A 915 -20.45 6.29 -13.58
N SER A 916 -19.80 7.14 -12.79
CA SER A 916 -19.53 6.87 -11.37
C SER A 916 -20.76 7.13 -10.51
N ALA A 917 -21.31 6.06 -9.95
CA ALA A 917 -22.39 6.15 -8.98
C ALA A 917 -21.96 6.83 -7.66
N ASN A 918 -20.65 6.83 -7.33
CA ASN A 918 -20.12 7.52 -6.15
C ASN A 918 -19.98 9.04 -6.34
N ASN A 919 -20.15 9.53 -7.57
CA ASN A 919 -20.22 10.95 -7.88
C ASN A 919 -21.68 11.47 -7.92
N ILE A 920 -22.67 10.66 -7.51
CA ILE A 920 -24.10 11.04 -7.51
C ILE A 920 -24.56 11.36 -6.09
N GLN A 921 -25.29 12.48 -5.96
CA GLN A 921 -26.05 12.86 -4.76
C GLN A 921 -27.54 13.02 -5.10
N PHE A 922 -28.43 12.65 -4.18
CA PHE A 922 -29.88 12.75 -4.36
C PHE A 922 -30.42 14.07 -3.80
N LEU A 923 -31.02 14.89 -4.66
CA LEU A 923 -31.54 16.22 -4.31
C LEU A 923 -32.96 16.44 -4.82
N ARG A 924 -33.71 17.32 -4.14
CA ARG A 924 -34.98 17.87 -4.65
C ARG A 924 -34.73 19.04 -5.59
N GLN A 925 -35.68 19.33 -6.48
CA GLN A 925 -35.58 20.50 -7.37
C GLN A 925 -35.37 21.83 -6.63
N SER A 926 -35.97 21.99 -5.44
CA SER A 926 -35.82 23.17 -4.60
C SER A 926 -34.42 23.37 -4.01
N GLU A 927 -33.56 22.35 -4.07
CA GLU A 927 -32.21 22.36 -3.47
C GLU A 927 -31.12 22.68 -4.49
N ILE A 928 -31.42 22.59 -5.79
CA ILE A 928 -30.47 22.78 -6.89
C ILE A 928 -29.87 24.19 -6.88
N GLY A 929 -30.66 25.22 -6.51
CA GLY A 929 -30.24 26.62 -6.50
C GLY A 929 -29.39 27.06 -5.30
N LYS A 930 -29.10 26.16 -4.35
CA LYS A 930 -28.23 26.42 -3.19
C LYS A 930 -26.79 25.88 -3.39
N ARG A 931 -26.47 25.44 -4.61
CA ARG A 931 -25.22 24.77 -4.99
C ARG A 931 -24.04 25.73 -5.16
#